data_AF-A0A7S0ABD0-F1
#
_entry.id   AF-A0A7S0ABD0-F1
#
_cell.length_a   1.000
_cell.length_b   1.000
_cell.length_c   1.000
_cell.angle_alpha   90.00
_cell.angle_beta   90.00
_cell.angle_gamma   90.00
#
_symmetry.space_group_name_H-M   'P 1'
#
loop_
_entity.id
_entity.type
_entity.pdbx_description
1 polymer ?
#
loop_
_entity_poly.entity_id
_entity_poly.type
_entity_poly.pdbx_seq_one_letter_code
_entity_poly.pdbx_strand_id
1 'polypeptide(L)'
;RRHALPGDLWLAVDGLVCDITEFTGLHPGGADLLLQHAGTDATEQFKEVGHSEFAVEQIKARVVGVLSESDAVGGHAHSEEGAGCARRIKKFLPAKLLTLFTKEDRFNFHKVLGVTVLAHYIVRFGIVLQGYWLLDGHLRDPMLFNSDWFSLASVWFCALLQITSFQFVLPRNRVLGRPMLWQEWRAHNLIFVSRNLVAFTATWALERYYSGSKSGQNVMTGVTFAAVFCQLYFADVASRALRDSKHESLTASWPLWEGCPLWVERFLKFYYSIGINQLTGMVLSSGRGPTYAADFAGIIILQSDSFAMTLVRKNIISTPTFHGFYLWNMWHLAFLVQHTSGRMLWKFADRTTYWLEMQMTTWGVPVAVYLLRFFGLSKYGCWVGYMVKILLDINSTWQHKTWLACPVVWAAWALGQRLSMGYVFEYRVRRFLEGGRSKPLVLKGRERVTRSLYLLSFEMPAGYACGMMPGQHCRLLTPNISKGMRSWNGMENLEMDASDLSRSYTPTSPPDSKTFEILVKHYPKDEDSGFPQGGRASTYLIEELKVGMHVLAAGPHGQRIYFGNGFFEVEVGKPKMRPRICAVLAGGSGITPAIAVIREVQAEARRKAFKSEAWRLMDYDNEFGIEAFTVIHANRSAEDALPPSFYDDPSQKQQLVPIYVRNIATGRAENHQQIVQNDDQREAQCKWSMQYSKLTKEVIGEAFPTPGDDVLCILCGPHSFIVDFCQPLMKELGFEHIIA
;
A
#
# COMPACT_ATOMS: atom_id res chain seq x y z
N ARG A 1 21.12 17.71 -31.67
CA ARG A 1 21.90 17.68 -30.41
C ARG A 1 21.62 16.33 -29.74
N ARG A 2 22.59 15.71 -29.09
CA ARG A 2 22.48 14.37 -28.47
C ARG A 2 22.83 14.52 -27.00
N HIS A 3 22.01 13.94 -26.11
CA HIS A 3 22.34 13.80 -24.69
C HIS A 3 23.69 13.08 -24.58
N ALA A 4 24.69 13.73 -23.97
CA ALA A 4 26.06 13.21 -23.96
C ALA A 4 26.81 13.49 -22.64
N LEU A 5 26.23 14.25 -21.71
CA LEU A 5 26.90 14.69 -20.49
C LEU A 5 26.06 14.38 -19.24
N PRO A 6 26.70 14.15 -18.07
CA PRO A 6 25.99 13.91 -16.80
C PRO A 6 25.07 15.05 -16.32
N GLY A 7 25.10 16.21 -16.98
CA GLY A 7 24.34 17.41 -16.64
C GLY A 7 23.44 17.94 -17.77
N ASP A 8 23.12 17.15 -18.81
CA ASP A 8 22.22 17.57 -19.90
C ASP A 8 21.01 16.63 -20.06
N LEU A 9 20.12 16.53 -19.07
CA LEU A 9 19.03 15.54 -19.10
C LEU A 9 17.89 15.93 -20.05
N TRP A 10 17.82 15.26 -21.20
CA TRP A 10 16.77 15.47 -22.20
C TRP A 10 15.88 14.24 -22.34
N LEU A 11 14.59 14.42 -22.60
CA LEU A 11 13.70 13.31 -22.97
C LEU A 11 12.65 13.77 -23.97
N ALA A 12 12.09 12.85 -24.76
CA ALA A 12 10.98 13.18 -25.65
C ALA A 12 9.64 12.74 -25.05
N VAL A 13 8.61 13.60 -25.16
CA VAL A 13 7.22 13.28 -24.81
C VAL A 13 6.31 13.79 -25.92
N ASP A 14 5.49 12.91 -26.47
CA ASP A 14 4.59 13.18 -27.61
C ASP A 14 5.33 13.79 -28.81
N GLY A 15 6.55 13.32 -29.08
CA GLY A 15 7.40 13.81 -30.17
C GLY A 15 8.09 15.15 -29.89
N LEU A 16 7.86 15.77 -28.73
CA LEU A 16 8.51 17.01 -28.29
C LEU A 16 9.74 16.68 -27.43
N VAL A 17 10.90 17.16 -27.85
CA VAL A 17 12.16 17.03 -27.09
C VAL A 17 12.18 18.10 -26.01
N CYS A 18 12.26 17.68 -24.75
CA CYS A 18 12.21 18.54 -23.57
C CYS A 18 13.53 18.50 -22.80
N ASP A 19 14.05 19.66 -22.42
CA ASP A 19 15.19 19.76 -21.51
C ASP A 19 14.68 19.81 -20.06
N ILE A 20 14.92 18.74 -19.33
CA ILE A 20 14.45 18.59 -17.94
C ILE A 20 15.61 18.62 -16.94
N THR A 21 16.79 19.07 -17.37
CA THR A 21 18.00 19.14 -16.54
C THR A 21 17.73 19.81 -15.20
N GLU A 22 17.16 21.02 -15.19
CA GLU A 22 16.84 21.77 -13.97
C GLU A 22 15.64 21.20 -13.19
N PHE A 23 14.83 20.38 -13.85
CA PHE A 23 13.63 19.79 -13.25
C PHE A 23 13.89 18.44 -12.58
N THR A 24 15.03 17.79 -12.84
CA THR A 24 15.40 16.50 -12.25
C THR A 24 15.28 16.47 -10.72
N GLY A 25 15.79 17.49 -10.03
CA GLY A 25 15.71 17.62 -8.58
C GLY A 25 14.34 18.04 -8.04
N LEU A 26 13.47 18.57 -8.91
CA LEU A 26 12.11 19.02 -8.58
C LEU A 26 11.05 17.97 -8.90
N HIS A 27 11.41 16.93 -9.66
CA HIS A 27 10.48 15.91 -10.10
C HIS A 27 9.97 15.07 -8.92
N PRO A 28 8.65 15.02 -8.67
CA PRO A 28 8.07 14.33 -7.51
C PRO A 28 8.36 12.83 -7.44
N GLY A 29 8.74 12.20 -8.56
CA GLY A 29 9.14 10.80 -8.68
C GLY A 29 10.63 10.54 -8.47
N GLY A 30 11.44 11.57 -8.19
CA GLY A 30 12.89 11.47 -8.07
C GLY A 30 13.61 11.62 -9.41
N ALA A 31 14.91 11.93 -9.34
CA ALA A 31 15.78 12.09 -10.49
C ALA A 31 16.11 10.74 -11.16
N ASP A 32 16.20 9.65 -10.38
CA ASP A 32 16.58 8.32 -10.87
C ASP A 32 15.61 7.77 -11.91
N LEU A 33 14.31 8.05 -11.75
CA LEU A 33 13.28 7.64 -12.72
C LEU A 33 13.45 8.39 -14.06
N LEU A 34 13.83 9.66 -14.01
CA LEU A 34 14.06 10.45 -15.21
C LEU A 34 15.36 10.04 -15.91
N LEU A 35 16.39 9.70 -15.13
CA LEU A 35 17.68 9.20 -15.62
C LEU A 35 17.54 7.86 -16.37
N GLN A 36 16.61 6.99 -15.97
CA GLN A 36 16.33 5.72 -16.68
C GLN A 36 15.84 5.93 -18.13
N HIS A 37 15.25 7.09 -18.42
CA HIS A 37 14.71 7.43 -19.74
C HIS A 37 15.44 8.61 -20.40
N ALA A 38 16.60 8.97 -19.86
CA ALA A 38 17.46 10.03 -20.40
C ALA A 38 17.82 9.76 -21.86
N GLY A 39 17.65 10.76 -22.71
CA GLY A 39 17.94 10.69 -24.15
C GLY A 39 17.00 9.78 -24.95
N THR A 40 15.90 9.31 -24.37
CA THR A 40 14.94 8.41 -25.04
C THR A 40 13.56 9.05 -25.20
N ASP A 41 12.69 8.42 -26.00
CA ASP A 41 11.26 8.75 -26.04
C ASP A 41 10.56 8.14 -24.83
N ALA A 42 10.20 9.01 -23.89
CA ALA A 42 9.54 8.68 -22.63
C ALA A 42 8.02 8.87 -22.69
N THR A 43 7.43 9.00 -23.89
CA THR A 43 6.00 9.29 -24.07
C THR A 43 5.10 8.26 -23.38
N GLU A 44 5.40 6.97 -23.52
CA GLU A 44 4.58 5.92 -22.92
C GLU A 44 4.69 5.96 -21.39
N GLN A 45 5.90 6.12 -20.84
CA GLN A 45 6.16 6.19 -19.40
C GLN A 45 5.51 7.44 -18.78
N PHE A 46 5.59 8.58 -19.48
CA PHE A 46 4.96 9.81 -19.05
C PHE A 46 3.42 9.67 -18.99
N LYS A 47 2.82 8.96 -19.95
CA LYS A 47 1.38 8.67 -19.98
C LYS A 47 0.96 7.60 -18.97
N GLU A 48 1.78 6.58 -18.74
CA GLU A 48 1.54 5.49 -17.80
C GLU A 48 1.51 5.94 -16.34
N VAL A 49 2.36 6.92 -16.00
CA VAL A 49 2.40 7.51 -14.65
C VAL A 49 1.17 8.37 -14.37
N GLY A 50 0.47 8.86 -15.40
CA GLY A 50 -0.78 9.61 -15.24
C GLY A 50 -0.59 10.99 -14.64
N HIS A 51 0.37 11.77 -15.15
CA HIS A 51 0.69 13.12 -14.71
C HIS A 51 -0.51 14.09 -14.78
N SER A 52 -0.59 15.03 -13.83
CA SER A 52 -1.65 16.07 -13.78
C SER A 52 -1.52 17.07 -14.95
N GLU A 53 -2.58 17.82 -15.26
CA GLU A 53 -2.54 18.85 -16.32
C GLU A 53 -1.42 19.89 -16.06
N PHE A 54 -1.19 20.25 -14.80
CA PHE A 54 -0.05 21.09 -14.41
C PHE A 54 1.31 20.48 -14.82
N ALA A 55 1.50 19.18 -14.62
CA ALA A 55 2.74 18.51 -15.02
C ALA A 55 2.89 18.42 -16.55
N VAL A 56 1.79 18.32 -17.29
CA VAL A 56 1.78 18.43 -18.76
C VAL A 56 2.20 19.84 -19.20
N GLU A 57 1.71 20.89 -18.55
CA GLU A 57 2.12 22.28 -18.83
C GLU A 57 3.59 22.53 -18.49
N GLN A 58 4.08 21.97 -17.38
CA GLN A 58 5.48 22.05 -16.99
C GLN A 58 6.41 21.39 -18.02
N ILE A 59 6.00 20.29 -18.65
CA ILE A 59 6.74 19.69 -19.77
C ILE A 59 6.73 20.59 -21.00
N LYS A 60 5.56 21.15 -21.35
CA LYS A 60 5.43 22.04 -22.52
C LYS A 60 6.30 23.30 -22.40
N ALA A 61 6.44 23.83 -21.18
CA ALA A 61 7.30 24.97 -20.90
C ALA A 61 8.81 24.69 -21.10
N ARG A 62 9.20 23.42 -21.24
CA ARG A 62 10.59 22.96 -21.31
C ARG A 62 10.95 22.33 -22.66
N VAL A 63 10.10 22.53 -23.67
CA VAL A 63 10.34 22.01 -25.02
C VAL A 63 11.47 22.78 -25.69
N VAL A 64 12.48 22.05 -26.14
CA VAL A 64 13.66 22.57 -26.85
C VAL A 64 13.72 22.11 -28.31
N GLY A 65 12.83 21.22 -28.73
CA GLY A 65 12.73 20.77 -30.13
C GLY A 65 11.63 19.74 -30.40
N VAL A 66 11.60 19.21 -31.63
CA VAL A 66 10.67 18.17 -32.09
C VAL A 66 11.48 17.07 -32.77
N LEU A 67 11.13 15.81 -32.57
CA LEU A 67 11.79 14.67 -33.23
C LEU A 67 11.53 14.70 -34.75
N SER A 68 12.56 14.38 -35.54
CA SER A 68 12.45 14.27 -37.00
C SER A 68 11.68 13.01 -37.40
N GLU A 69 10.96 13.03 -38.54
CA GLU A 69 10.19 11.87 -39.03
C GLU A 69 11.05 10.61 -39.24
N SER A 70 12.36 10.76 -39.47
CA SER A 70 13.31 9.64 -39.60
C SER A 70 13.75 9.03 -38.26
N ASP A 71 13.71 9.79 -37.16
CA ASP A 71 14.13 9.32 -35.83
C ASP A 71 12.99 8.70 -35.01
N ALA A 72 11.74 8.88 -35.46
CA ALA A 72 10.55 8.24 -34.87
C ALA A 72 10.44 6.73 -35.18
N VAL A 73 11.37 6.15 -35.95
CA VAL A 73 11.29 4.79 -36.52
C VAL A 73 12.28 3.78 -35.88
N GLY A 74 12.93 4.13 -34.78
CA GLY A 74 13.81 3.21 -34.03
C GLY A 74 13.06 2.18 -33.19
N GLY A 75 12.19 1.35 -33.78
CA GLY A 75 11.45 0.30 -33.06
C GLY A 75 10.47 -0.49 -33.92
N HIS A 76 11.00 -1.51 -34.62
CA HIS A 76 10.30 -2.58 -35.35
C HIS A 76 9.31 -2.20 -36.47
N ALA A 77 9.76 -2.44 -37.71
CA ALA A 77 8.92 -2.50 -38.91
C ALA A 77 7.80 -3.55 -38.75
N HIS A 78 6.54 -3.10 -38.75
CA HIS A 78 5.36 -3.95 -38.89
C HIS A 78 4.96 -4.01 -40.36
N SER A 79 4.90 -5.23 -40.90
CA SER A 79 4.28 -5.57 -42.18
C SER A 79 2.83 -5.08 -42.25
N GLU A 80 2.48 -4.40 -43.35
CA GLU A 80 1.25 -3.60 -43.53
C GLU A 80 -0.08 -4.38 -43.64
N GLU A 81 -0.12 -5.70 -43.46
CA GLU A 81 -1.37 -6.45 -43.70
C GLU A 81 -2.40 -6.39 -42.55
N GLY A 82 -2.01 -5.96 -41.35
CA GLY A 82 -2.90 -5.89 -40.18
C GLY A 82 -3.68 -4.56 -40.00
N ALA A 83 -3.36 -3.53 -40.79
CA ALA A 83 -3.80 -2.15 -40.54
C ALA A 83 -5.26 -1.86 -40.93
N GLY A 84 -5.91 -2.71 -41.73
CA GLY A 84 -7.27 -2.48 -42.23
C GLY A 84 -8.36 -2.53 -41.14
N CYS A 85 -8.23 -3.44 -40.17
CA CYS A 85 -9.20 -3.57 -39.09
C CYS A 85 -9.10 -2.43 -38.06
N ALA A 86 -7.87 -2.09 -37.65
CA ALA A 86 -7.62 -1.03 -36.68
C ALA A 86 -8.03 0.37 -37.19
N ARG A 87 -7.88 0.64 -38.49
CA ARG A 87 -8.25 1.93 -39.10
C ARG A 87 -9.78 2.12 -39.18
N ARG A 88 -10.56 1.03 -39.25
CA ARG A 88 -12.03 1.07 -39.26
C ARG A 88 -12.63 1.32 -37.86
N ILE A 89 -11.97 0.84 -36.80
CA ILE A 89 -12.40 1.00 -35.40
C ILE A 89 -12.11 2.41 -34.85
N LYS A 90 -11.03 3.07 -35.32
CA LYS A 90 -10.65 4.45 -34.91
C LYS A 90 -11.72 5.52 -35.19
N LYS A 91 -12.70 5.24 -36.05
CA LYS A 91 -13.79 6.20 -36.38
C LYS A 91 -14.92 6.22 -35.36
N PHE A 92 -15.02 5.22 -34.48
CA PHE A 92 -16.19 5.02 -33.61
C PHE A 92 -15.87 5.02 -32.11
N LEU A 93 -14.60 4.93 -31.69
CA LEU A 93 -14.22 4.98 -30.27
C LEU A 93 -13.38 6.23 -29.93
N PRO A 94 -13.64 6.90 -28.78
CA PRO A 94 -12.79 7.98 -28.27
C PRO A 94 -11.32 7.55 -28.14
N ALA A 95 -10.40 8.44 -28.51
CA ALA A 95 -8.95 8.18 -28.46
C ALA A 95 -8.46 7.68 -27.08
N LYS A 96 -9.09 8.15 -25.98
CA LYS A 96 -8.79 7.69 -24.62
C LYS A 96 -9.12 6.21 -24.38
N LEU A 97 -10.14 5.65 -25.03
CA LEU A 97 -10.48 4.22 -24.90
C LEU A 97 -9.50 3.31 -25.66
N LEU A 98 -8.85 3.83 -26.71
CA LEU A 98 -7.80 3.08 -27.42
C LEU A 98 -6.58 2.79 -26.54
N THR A 99 -6.37 3.58 -25.48
CA THR A 99 -5.31 3.31 -24.49
C THR A 99 -5.51 1.98 -23.77
N LEU A 100 -6.71 1.37 -23.80
CA LEU A 100 -6.95 0.04 -23.24
C LEU A 100 -6.19 -1.08 -23.97
N PHE A 101 -5.79 -0.86 -25.22
CA PHE A 101 -5.03 -1.83 -26.00
C PHE A 101 -3.53 -1.71 -25.72
N THR A 102 -2.99 -2.57 -24.86
CA THR A 102 -1.56 -2.60 -24.50
C THR A 102 -0.73 -3.51 -25.42
N LYS A 103 0.57 -3.26 -25.57
CA LYS A 103 1.47 -4.08 -26.37
C LYS A 103 1.79 -5.45 -25.73
N GLU A 104 1.65 -5.55 -24.40
CA GLU A 104 1.96 -6.74 -23.59
C GLU A 104 1.05 -7.94 -23.87
N ASP A 105 -0.17 -7.70 -24.39
CA ASP A 105 -1.10 -8.77 -24.80
C ASP A 105 -0.96 -9.01 -26.30
N ARG A 106 0.10 -9.75 -26.68
CA ARG A 106 0.57 -9.96 -28.06
C ARG A 106 -0.52 -10.47 -29.01
N PHE A 107 -1.40 -11.33 -28.51
CA PHE A 107 -2.51 -11.91 -29.29
C PHE A 107 -3.87 -11.26 -28.98
N ASN A 108 -3.91 -10.20 -28.18
CA ASN A 108 -5.13 -9.56 -27.68
C ASN A 108 -6.09 -10.54 -26.97
N PHE A 109 -5.58 -11.65 -26.43
CA PHE A 109 -6.41 -12.73 -25.90
C PHE A 109 -7.18 -12.27 -24.66
N HIS A 110 -6.49 -11.62 -23.71
CA HIS A 110 -7.12 -11.10 -22.50
C HIS A 110 -8.16 -10.02 -22.82
N LYS A 111 -7.89 -9.18 -23.81
CA LYS A 111 -8.82 -8.11 -24.25
C LYS A 111 -10.09 -8.68 -24.88
N VAL A 112 -9.97 -9.66 -25.77
CA VAL A 112 -11.12 -10.32 -26.40
C VAL A 112 -11.98 -11.01 -25.35
N LEU A 113 -11.36 -11.69 -24.38
CA LEU A 113 -12.07 -12.23 -23.21
C LEU A 113 -12.78 -11.12 -22.44
N GLY A 114 -12.11 -9.99 -22.18
CA GLY A 114 -12.69 -8.86 -21.45
C GLY A 114 -13.92 -8.27 -22.13
N VAL A 115 -13.87 -8.06 -23.45
CA VAL A 115 -15.02 -7.56 -24.23
C VAL A 115 -16.17 -8.58 -24.23
N THR A 116 -15.86 -9.87 -24.37
CA THR A 116 -16.87 -10.93 -24.38
C THR A 116 -17.57 -11.05 -23.02
N VAL A 117 -16.81 -11.01 -21.93
CA VAL A 117 -17.35 -11.00 -20.57
C VAL A 117 -18.18 -9.74 -20.31
N LEU A 118 -17.72 -8.57 -20.74
CA LEU A 118 -18.47 -7.32 -20.61
C LEU A 118 -19.81 -7.39 -21.38
N ALA A 119 -19.80 -7.92 -22.60
CA ALA A 119 -21.03 -8.13 -23.38
C ALA A 119 -21.98 -9.11 -22.67
N HIS A 120 -21.45 -10.22 -22.12
CA HIS A 120 -22.22 -11.16 -21.32
C HIS A 120 -22.88 -10.46 -20.11
N TYR A 121 -22.15 -9.56 -19.44
CA TYR A 121 -22.68 -8.79 -18.32
C TYR A 121 -23.78 -7.81 -18.73
N ILE A 122 -23.58 -7.06 -19.82
CA ILE A 122 -24.57 -6.11 -20.33
C ILE A 122 -25.86 -6.85 -20.69
N VAL A 123 -25.76 -7.99 -21.38
CA VAL A 123 -26.93 -8.80 -21.74
C VAL A 123 -27.67 -9.29 -20.49
N ARG A 124 -26.96 -9.93 -19.56
CA ARG A 124 -27.57 -10.49 -18.33
C ARG A 124 -28.19 -9.40 -17.44
N PHE A 125 -27.53 -8.25 -17.33
CA PHE A 125 -28.06 -7.11 -16.58
C PHE A 125 -29.26 -6.46 -17.29
N GLY A 126 -29.20 -6.31 -18.61
CA GLY A 126 -30.33 -5.83 -19.41
C GLY A 126 -31.57 -6.71 -19.26
N ILE A 127 -31.38 -8.03 -19.21
CA ILE A 127 -32.46 -9.00 -18.93
C ILE A 127 -33.06 -8.80 -17.54
N VAL A 128 -32.24 -8.58 -16.50
CA VAL A 128 -32.75 -8.30 -15.15
C VAL A 128 -33.59 -7.03 -15.14
N LEU A 129 -33.13 -5.95 -15.79
CA LEU A 129 -33.84 -4.67 -15.83
C LEU A 129 -35.13 -4.73 -16.68
N GLN A 130 -35.11 -5.44 -17.81
CA GLN A 130 -36.26 -5.58 -18.71
C GLN A 130 -37.28 -6.63 -18.21
N GLY A 131 -36.79 -7.77 -17.72
CA GLY A 131 -37.62 -8.84 -17.15
C GLY A 131 -38.41 -8.40 -15.93
N TYR A 132 -37.96 -7.35 -15.23
CA TYR A 132 -38.72 -6.69 -14.17
C TYR A 132 -40.01 -6.03 -14.67
N TRP A 133 -40.01 -5.45 -15.88
CA TRP A 133 -41.16 -4.74 -16.46
C TRP A 133 -41.98 -5.57 -17.46
N LEU A 134 -41.38 -6.55 -18.13
CA LEU A 134 -41.98 -7.26 -19.28
C LEU A 134 -42.38 -8.73 -19.03
N LEU A 135 -41.73 -9.44 -18.10
CA LEU A 135 -41.82 -10.91 -17.99
C LEU A 135 -42.31 -11.39 -16.62
N ASP A 136 -43.18 -10.58 -15.99
CA ASP A 136 -43.65 -10.75 -14.62
C ASP A 136 -44.06 -12.20 -14.30
N GLY A 137 -43.43 -12.79 -13.29
CA GLY A 137 -43.81 -14.09 -12.71
C GLY A 137 -43.47 -15.39 -13.49
N HIS A 138 -42.82 -15.35 -14.65
CA HIS A 138 -42.59 -16.56 -15.47
C HIS A 138 -41.14 -17.04 -15.58
N LEU A 139 -40.17 -16.30 -15.03
CA LEU A 139 -38.76 -16.67 -15.10
C LEU A 139 -38.30 -17.45 -13.85
N ARG A 140 -37.60 -18.57 -14.05
CA ARG A 140 -37.04 -19.41 -12.97
C ARG A 140 -35.87 -18.75 -12.25
N ASP A 141 -35.03 -18.01 -12.99
CA ASP A 141 -33.93 -17.20 -12.48
C ASP A 141 -33.96 -15.84 -13.21
N PRO A 142 -33.75 -14.70 -12.51
CA PRO A 142 -33.87 -13.38 -13.13
C PRO A 142 -32.77 -13.06 -14.14
N MET A 143 -31.68 -13.84 -14.16
CA MET A 143 -30.61 -13.75 -15.15
C MET A 143 -30.72 -14.83 -16.24
N LEU A 144 -31.81 -15.61 -16.25
CA LEU A 144 -32.06 -16.71 -17.20
C LEU A 144 -30.99 -17.80 -17.18
N PHE A 145 -30.45 -18.12 -16.00
CA PHE A 145 -29.65 -19.33 -15.83
C PHE A 145 -30.53 -20.56 -15.60
N ASN A 146 -30.09 -21.71 -16.11
CA ASN A 146 -30.69 -23.01 -15.84
C ASN A 146 -29.60 -24.06 -15.57
N SER A 147 -30.02 -25.29 -15.25
CA SER A 147 -29.15 -26.45 -15.04
C SER A 147 -28.60 -27.08 -16.34
N ASP A 148 -28.54 -26.32 -17.41
CA ASP A 148 -27.98 -26.73 -18.70
C ASP A 148 -26.45 -26.50 -18.75
N TRP A 149 -25.78 -27.18 -19.68
CA TRP A 149 -24.32 -27.07 -19.82
C TRP A 149 -23.87 -25.72 -20.37
N PHE A 150 -24.71 -25.01 -21.13
CA PHE A 150 -24.38 -23.70 -21.67
C PHE A 150 -24.33 -22.64 -20.56
N SER A 151 -25.29 -22.67 -19.62
CA SER A 151 -25.25 -21.83 -18.41
C SER A 151 -23.95 -22.04 -17.63
N LEU A 152 -23.57 -23.29 -17.36
CA LEU A 152 -22.31 -23.60 -16.64
C LEU A 152 -21.07 -23.12 -17.42
N ALA A 153 -20.99 -23.44 -18.71
CA ALA A 153 -19.86 -23.06 -19.56
C ALA A 153 -19.71 -21.54 -19.68
N SER A 154 -20.82 -20.81 -19.81
CA SER A 154 -20.81 -19.34 -19.94
C SER A 154 -20.24 -18.64 -18.71
N VAL A 155 -20.43 -19.22 -17.52
CA VAL A 155 -19.92 -18.69 -16.26
C VAL A 155 -18.45 -19.06 -16.07
N TRP A 156 -18.08 -20.32 -16.34
CA TRP A 156 -16.67 -20.74 -16.29
C TRP A 156 -15.79 -20.03 -17.32
N PHE A 157 -16.35 -19.61 -18.46
CA PHE A 157 -15.64 -18.77 -19.42
C PHE A 157 -15.19 -17.44 -18.79
N CYS A 158 -15.97 -16.87 -17.87
CA CYS A 158 -15.58 -15.65 -17.16
C CYS A 158 -14.33 -15.88 -16.28
N ALA A 159 -14.02 -17.11 -15.88
CA ALA A 159 -12.83 -17.44 -15.08
C ALA A 159 -11.52 -17.23 -15.87
N LEU A 160 -11.55 -17.48 -17.19
CA LEU A 160 -10.38 -17.33 -18.07
C LEU A 160 -9.86 -15.89 -18.09
N LEU A 161 -10.76 -14.91 -17.95
CA LEU A 161 -10.37 -13.50 -17.85
C LEU A 161 -9.46 -13.25 -16.65
N GLN A 162 -9.73 -13.88 -15.50
CA GLN A 162 -8.91 -13.71 -14.31
C GLN A 162 -7.56 -14.41 -14.42
N ILE A 163 -7.52 -15.61 -15.01
CA ILE A 163 -6.29 -16.37 -15.21
C ILE A 163 -5.35 -15.62 -16.16
N THR A 164 -5.89 -15.14 -17.28
CA THR A 164 -5.11 -14.40 -18.29
C THR A 164 -4.59 -13.06 -17.77
N SER A 165 -5.16 -12.51 -16.68
CA SER A 165 -4.63 -11.29 -16.05
C SER A 165 -3.22 -11.45 -15.48
N PHE A 166 -2.75 -12.68 -15.23
CA PHE A 166 -1.41 -12.97 -14.70
C PHE A 166 -0.28 -12.83 -15.74
N GLN A 167 -0.62 -12.71 -17.03
CA GLN A 167 0.39 -12.48 -18.07
C GLN A 167 1.05 -11.10 -17.98
N PHE A 168 0.41 -10.14 -17.31
CA PHE A 168 0.95 -8.78 -17.14
C PHE A 168 1.95 -8.72 -15.98
N VAL A 169 3.09 -8.10 -16.21
CA VAL A 169 4.07 -7.80 -15.16
C VAL A 169 3.57 -6.59 -14.39
N LEU A 170 3.30 -6.76 -13.10
CA LEU A 170 2.87 -5.68 -12.21
C LEU A 170 3.85 -5.52 -11.05
N PRO A 171 4.03 -4.29 -10.53
CA PRO A 171 4.86 -4.05 -9.36
C PRO A 171 4.43 -4.93 -8.19
N ARG A 172 5.40 -5.51 -7.50
CA ARG A 172 5.16 -6.28 -6.26
C ARG A 172 4.83 -5.33 -5.11
N ASN A 173 5.61 -4.25 -4.98
CA ASN A 173 5.47 -3.24 -3.93
C ASN A 173 4.25 -2.34 -4.17
N ARG A 174 3.46 -2.10 -3.11
CA ARG A 174 2.34 -1.14 -3.13
C ARG A 174 2.84 0.31 -3.11
N VAL A 175 2.32 1.13 -4.01
CA VAL A 175 2.46 2.58 -4.01
C VAL A 175 1.13 3.16 -3.52
N LEU A 176 1.09 3.57 -2.26
CA LEU A 176 -0.12 4.07 -1.62
C LEU A 176 -0.61 5.38 -2.29
N GLY A 177 -1.93 5.52 -2.40
CA GLY A 177 -2.57 6.71 -2.99
C GLY A 177 -2.66 6.74 -4.51
N ARG A 178 -2.10 5.75 -5.22
CA ARG A 178 -2.24 5.64 -6.68
C ARG A 178 -3.25 4.54 -7.06
N PRO A 179 -4.10 4.77 -8.09
CA PRO A 179 -5.00 3.76 -8.64
C PRO A 179 -4.20 2.69 -9.37
N MET A 180 -3.67 1.69 -8.67
CA MET A 180 -2.87 0.62 -9.27
C MET A 180 -3.38 -0.75 -8.82
N LEU A 181 -3.38 -1.72 -9.74
CA LEU A 181 -3.65 -3.12 -9.45
C LEU A 181 -2.34 -3.79 -9.01
N TRP A 182 -2.33 -4.40 -7.81
CA TRP A 182 -1.17 -5.11 -7.25
C TRP A 182 -1.24 -6.60 -7.52
N GLN A 183 -0.11 -7.31 -7.38
CA GLN A 183 -0.09 -8.78 -7.52
C GLN A 183 -1.04 -9.46 -6.52
N GLU A 184 -1.04 -9.03 -5.26
CA GLU A 184 -1.96 -9.52 -4.23
C GLU A 184 -3.43 -9.28 -4.60
N TRP A 185 -3.76 -8.11 -5.15
CA TRP A 185 -5.13 -7.79 -5.56
C TRP A 185 -5.63 -8.77 -6.63
N ARG A 186 -4.80 -9.09 -7.64
CA ARG A 186 -5.14 -10.10 -8.66
C ARG A 186 -5.35 -11.48 -8.04
N ALA A 187 -4.45 -11.90 -7.16
CA ALA A 187 -4.55 -13.18 -6.48
C ALA A 187 -5.83 -13.28 -5.64
N HIS A 188 -6.15 -12.22 -4.88
CA HIS A 188 -7.40 -12.17 -4.12
C HIS A 188 -8.59 -12.23 -5.07
N ASN A 189 -8.63 -11.40 -6.10
CA ASN A 189 -9.75 -11.40 -7.03
C ASN A 189 -9.99 -12.79 -7.65
N LEU A 190 -8.92 -13.48 -8.07
CA LEU A 190 -9.01 -14.87 -8.54
C LEU A 190 -9.60 -15.82 -7.47
N ILE A 191 -9.16 -15.73 -6.21
CA ILE A 191 -9.65 -16.57 -5.10
C ILE A 191 -11.15 -16.32 -4.86
N PHE A 192 -11.57 -15.06 -4.81
CA PHE A 192 -12.97 -14.69 -4.57
C PHE A 192 -13.88 -15.08 -5.74
N VAL A 193 -13.42 -14.91 -6.99
CA VAL A 193 -14.15 -15.40 -8.18
C VAL A 193 -14.24 -16.93 -8.18
N SER A 194 -13.15 -17.63 -7.85
CA SER A 194 -13.12 -19.10 -7.79
C SER A 194 -14.14 -19.65 -6.79
N ARG A 195 -14.29 -19.03 -5.62
CA ARG A 195 -15.36 -19.39 -4.67
C ARG A 195 -16.73 -19.30 -5.32
N ASN A 196 -17.06 -18.19 -5.99
CA ASN A 196 -18.38 -18.01 -6.60
C ASN A 196 -18.60 -18.99 -7.76
N LEU A 197 -17.56 -19.37 -8.49
CA LEU A 197 -17.63 -20.43 -9.51
C LEU A 197 -17.98 -21.78 -8.90
N VAL A 198 -17.36 -22.13 -7.77
CA VAL A 198 -17.68 -23.36 -7.03
C VAL A 198 -19.12 -23.31 -6.52
N ALA A 199 -19.57 -22.17 -5.98
CA ALA A 199 -20.95 -21.98 -5.52
C ALA A 199 -21.96 -22.15 -6.67
N PHE A 200 -21.73 -21.48 -7.80
CA PHE A 200 -22.57 -21.61 -8.99
C PHE A 200 -22.60 -23.05 -9.50
N THR A 201 -21.46 -23.74 -9.51
CA THR A 201 -21.36 -25.15 -9.93
C THR A 201 -22.08 -26.08 -8.96
N ALA A 202 -22.04 -25.81 -7.65
CA ALA A 202 -22.79 -26.55 -6.65
C ALA A 202 -24.30 -26.34 -6.83
N THR A 203 -24.74 -25.11 -7.11
CA THR A 203 -26.13 -24.79 -7.44
C THR A 203 -26.58 -25.53 -8.71
N TRP A 204 -25.75 -25.52 -9.74
CA TRP A 204 -25.98 -26.25 -10.99
C TRP A 204 -26.10 -27.77 -10.77
N ALA A 205 -25.20 -28.36 -9.97
CA ALA A 205 -25.22 -29.78 -9.66
C ALA A 205 -26.43 -30.17 -8.80
N LEU A 206 -26.80 -29.31 -7.83
CA LEU A 206 -27.97 -29.49 -6.98
C LEU A 206 -29.24 -29.60 -7.82
N GLU A 207 -29.46 -28.64 -8.72
CA GLU A 207 -30.66 -28.62 -9.55
C GLU A 207 -30.65 -29.74 -10.58
N ARG A 208 -29.50 -30.06 -11.17
CA ARG A 208 -29.40 -31.06 -12.24
C ARG A 208 -29.55 -32.50 -11.74
N TYR A 209 -28.89 -32.84 -10.64
CA TYR A 209 -28.75 -34.24 -10.19
C TYR A 209 -29.49 -34.55 -8.90
N TYR A 210 -29.73 -33.54 -8.06
CA TYR A 210 -30.23 -33.72 -6.70
C TYR A 210 -31.50 -32.92 -6.41
N SER A 211 -32.26 -32.56 -7.46
CA SER A 211 -33.48 -31.77 -7.33
C SER A 211 -34.44 -32.40 -6.32
N GLY A 212 -34.79 -31.65 -5.27
CA GLY A 212 -35.67 -32.11 -4.19
C GLY A 212 -35.05 -33.05 -3.15
N SER A 213 -33.76 -33.41 -3.26
CA SER A 213 -33.08 -34.29 -2.30
C SER A 213 -32.46 -33.51 -1.14
N LYS A 214 -32.92 -33.79 0.09
CA LYS A 214 -32.32 -33.22 1.33
C LYS A 214 -30.86 -33.62 1.50
N SER A 215 -30.51 -34.86 1.14
CA SER A 215 -29.11 -35.33 1.22
C SER A 215 -28.23 -34.55 0.24
N GLY A 216 -28.70 -34.33 -0.99
CA GLY A 216 -27.99 -33.52 -1.98
C GLY A 216 -27.81 -32.07 -1.54
N GLN A 217 -28.83 -31.45 -0.93
CA GLN A 217 -28.73 -30.10 -0.35
C GLN A 217 -27.65 -30.02 0.74
N ASN A 218 -27.57 -31.03 1.62
CA ASN A 218 -26.56 -31.08 2.67
C ASN A 218 -25.14 -31.22 2.09
N VAL A 219 -24.95 -32.08 1.09
CA VAL A 219 -23.66 -32.24 0.42
C VAL A 219 -23.25 -30.94 -0.27
N MET A 220 -24.15 -30.30 -1.01
CA MET A 220 -23.86 -29.04 -1.71
C MET A 220 -23.60 -27.88 -0.73
N THR A 221 -24.30 -27.83 0.40
CA THR A 221 -24.00 -26.89 1.50
C THR A 221 -22.60 -27.13 2.08
N GLY A 222 -22.20 -28.39 2.26
CA GLY A 222 -20.83 -28.73 2.67
C GLY A 222 -19.78 -28.25 1.67
N VAL A 223 -20.05 -28.38 0.36
CA VAL A 223 -19.17 -27.89 -0.71
C VAL A 223 -19.02 -26.37 -0.66
N THR A 224 -20.11 -25.61 -0.50
CA THR A 224 -20.03 -24.14 -0.41
C THR A 224 -19.30 -23.69 0.85
N PHE A 225 -19.44 -24.41 1.96
CA PHE A 225 -18.70 -24.15 3.19
C PHE A 225 -17.21 -24.35 3.02
N ALA A 226 -16.83 -25.48 2.42
CA ALA A 226 -15.44 -25.76 2.08
C ALA A 226 -14.88 -24.67 1.15
N ALA A 227 -15.65 -24.25 0.14
CA ALA A 227 -15.25 -23.18 -0.78
C ALA A 227 -14.99 -21.85 -0.06
N VAL A 228 -15.86 -21.44 0.87
CA VAL A 228 -15.67 -20.22 1.68
C VAL A 228 -14.47 -20.37 2.62
N PHE A 229 -14.29 -21.52 3.27
CA PHE A 229 -13.15 -21.75 4.14
C PHE A 229 -11.82 -21.73 3.37
N CYS A 230 -11.76 -22.41 2.23
CA CYS A 230 -10.62 -22.36 1.30
C CYS A 230 -10.36 -20.92 0.85
N GLN A 231 -11.39 -20.15 0.49
CA GLN A 231 -11.23 -18.74 0.14
C GLN A 231 -10.63 -17.93 1.28
N LEU A 232 -11.11 -18.09 2.52
CA LEU A 232 -10.54 -17.39 3.68
C LEU A 232 -9.06 -17.76 3.89
N TYR A 233 -8.73 -19.04 3.80
CA TYR A 233 -7.37 -19.56 3.96
C TYR A 233 -6.43 -19.08 2.86
N PHE A 234 -6.78 -19.32 1.59
CA PHE A 234 -5.94 -18.93 0.46
C PHE A 234 -5.79 -17.40 0.35
N ALA A 235 -6.79 -16.61 0.75
CA ALA A 235 -6.63 -15.16 0.83
C ALA A 235 -5.57 -14.75 1.87
N ASP A 236 -5.45 -15.47 3.00
CA ASP A 236 -4.37 -15.22 3.96
C ASP A 236 -3.02 -15.67 3.40
N VAL A 237 -2.95 -16.83 2.75
CA VAL A 237 -1.72 -17.32 2.12
C VAL A 237 -1.24 -16.35 1.05
N ALA A 238 -2.13 -15.92 0.16
CA ALA A 238 -1.83 -14.93 -0.88
C ALA A 238 -1.39 -13.60 -0.27
N SER A 239 -2.04 -13.13 0.80
CA SER A 239 -1.59 -11.93 1.52
C SER A 239 -0.17 -12.14 2.07
N ARG A 240 0.13 -13.26 2.73
CA ARG A 240 1.46 -13.49 3.31
C ARG A 240 2.56 -13.59 2.25
N ALA A 241 2.28 -14.23 1.12
CA ALA A 241 3.26 -14.47 0.07
C ALA A 241 3.54 -13.22 -0.80
N LEU A 242 2.49 -12.42 -1.06
CA LEU A 242 2.55 -11.33 -2.02
C LEU A 242 2.58 -9.94 -1.39
N ARG A 243 2.21 -9.79 -0.11
CA ARG A 243 2.15 -8.50 0.56
C ARG A 243 3.44 -8.22 1.32
N ASP A 244 4.07 -7.10 0.99
CA ASP A 244 5.30 -6.70 1.66
C ASP A 244 5.08 -6.17 3.08
N SER A 245 3.96 -5.50 3.37
CA SER A 245 3.62 -4.98 4.71
C SER A 245 2.44 -5.73 5.33
N LYS A 246 2.71 -6.59 6.32
CA LYS A 246 1.70 -7.38 7.05
C LYS A 246 0.64 -6.51 7.76
N HIS A 247 0.90 -5.22 7.97
CA HIS A 247 0.01 -4.32 8.73
C HIS A 247 -0.96 -3.48 7.86
N GLU A 248 -0.72 -3.35 6.55
CA GLU A 248 -1.55 -2.52 5.65
C GLU A 248 -2.81 -3.16 5.01
N SER A 249 -3.99 -2.67 5.39
CA SER A 249 -5.22 -2.66 4.58
C SER A 249 -5.10 -2.89 3.05
N LEU A 250 -5.68 -3.94 2.44
CA LEU A 250 -6.06 -3.83 1.00
C LEU A 250 -6.95 -2.60 0.77
N THR A 251 -7.74 -2.23 1.78
CA THR A 251 -8.56 -1.02 1.78
C THR A 251 -7.79 0.28 1.96
N ALA A 252 -6.49 0.22 2.30
CA ALA A 252 -5.65 1.42 2.46
C ALA A 252 -5.13 1.95 1.11
N SER A 253 -5.12 1.13 0.05
CA SER A 253 -4.65 1.52 -1.28
C SER A 253 -5.77 1.90 -2.25
N TRP A 254 -6.98 2.18 -1.76
CA TRP A 254 -8.07 2.56 -2.66
C TRP A 254 -7.82 3.97 -3.21
N PRO A 255 -8.13 4.19 -4.50
CA PRO A 255 -8.02 5.52 -5.03
C PRO A 255 -9.10 6.35 -4.34
N LEU A 256 -8.73 7.42 -3.64
CA LEU A 256 -9.66 8.45 -3.19
C LEU A 256 -9.31 9.74 -3.98
N TRP A 257 -10.15 10.78 -3.98
CA TRP A 257 -9.82 12.08 -4.60
C TRP A 257 -9.26 13.10 -3.59
N GLU A 258 -8.39 14.01 -4.04
CA GLU A 258 -7.79 15.07 -3.20
C GLU A 258 -8.84 15.84 -2.39
N GLY A 259 -8.58 16.04 -1.09
CA GLY A 259 -9.53 16.70 -0.19
C GLY A 259 -10.76 15.87 0.24
N CYS A 260 -10.85 14.57 -0.08
CA CYS A 260 -11.96 13.72 0.37
C CYS A 260 -12.14 13.78 1.90
N PRO A 261 -13.33 14.15 2.42
CA PRO A 261 -13.57 14.24 3.85
C PRO A 261 -13.42 12.89 4.56
N LEU A 262 -12.84 12.89 5.77
CA LEU A 262 -12.63 11.68 6.57
C LEU A 262 -13.92 10.86 6.81
N TRP A 263 -15.07 11.53 6.92
CA TRP A 263 -16.35 10.83 7.10
C TRP A 263 -16.78 10.07 5.84
N VAL A 264 -16.50 10.60 4.64
CA VAL A 264 -16.79 9.94 3.36
C VAL A 264 -15.93 8.71 3.19
N GLU A 265 -14.64 8.82 3.48
CA GLU A 265 -13.72 7.68 3.45
C GLU A 265 -14.18 6.57 4.40
N ARG A 266 -14.53 6.92 5.65
CA ARG A 266 -15.04 5.97 6.64
C ARG A 266 -16.33 5.32 6.16
N PHE A 267 -17.22 6.07 5.55
CA PHE A 267 -18.46 5.57 4.97
C PHE A 267 -18.20 4.58 3.82
N LEU A 268 -17.32 4.92 2.87
CA LEU A 268 -16.95 4.04 1.76
C LEU A 268 -16.32 2.73 2.28
N LYS A 269 -15.33 2.83 3.18
CA LYS A 269 -14.68 1.66 3.79
C LYS A 269 -15.67 0.79 4.57
N PHE A 270 -16.62 1.39 5.28
CA PHE A 270 -17.70 0.68 5.95
C PHE A 270 -18.57 -0.07 4.93
N TYR A 271 -19.14 0.64 3.96
CA TYR A 271 -20.07 0.07 2.99
C TYR A 271 -19.44 -1.03 2.14
N TYR A 272 -18.18 -0.89 1.72
CA TYR A 272 -17.48 -1.90 0.94
C TYR A 272 -17.23 -3.18 1.74
N SER A 273 -16.95 -3.03 3.05
CA SER A 273 -16.83 -4.16 3.95
C SER A 273 -18.17 -4.89 4.09
N ILE A 274 -19.28 -4.16 4.19
CA ILE A 274 -20.63 -4.75 4.19
C ILE A 274 -20.89 -5.49 2.88
N GLY A 275 -20.59 -4.92 1.73
CA GLY A 275 -20.78 -5.55 0.42
C GLY A 275 -19.99 -6.85 0.22
N ILE A 276 -18.73 -6.90 0.64
CA ILE A 276 -17.92 -8.13 0.59
C ILE A 276 -18.47 -9.20 1.55
N ASN A 277 -18.97 -8.80 2.73
CA ASN A 277 -19.61 -9.71 3.65
C ASN A 277 -20.95 -10.23 3.11
N GLN A 278 -21.73 -9.39 2.43
CA GLN A 278 -22.96 -9.77 1.73
C GLN A 278 -22.71 -10.90 0.73
N LEU A 279 -21.70 -10.75 -0.14
CA LEU A 279 -21.30 -11.78 -1.10
C LEU A 279 -20.98 -13.12 -0.43
N THR A 280 -20.33 -13.09 0.73
CA THR A 280 -19.97 -14.31 1.47
C THR A 280 -21.21 -14.96 2.09
N GLY A 281 -22.11 -14.17 2.68
CA GLY A 281 -23.37 -14.67 3.23
C GLY A 281 -24.27 -15.30 2.16
N MET A 282 -24.26 -14.75 0.94
CA MET A 282 -25.01 -15.29 -0.19
C MET A 282 -24.50 -16.66 -0.62
N VAL A 283 -23.19 -16.84 -0.82
CA VAL A 283 -22.60 -18.14 -1.18
C VAL A 283 -22.92 -19.22 -0.14
N LEU A 284 -22.94 -18.86 1.15
CA LEU A 284 -23.32 -19.78 2.23
C LEU A 284 -24.81 -20.14 2.20
N SER A 285 -25.63 -19.30 1.56
CA SER A 285 -27.07 -19.51 1.41
C SER A 285 -27.43 -20.28 0.12
N SER A 286 -26.57 -20.28 -0.91
CA SER A 286 -26.79 -20.96 -2.20
C SER A 286 -27.00 -22.48 -2.09
N GLY A 287 -26.49 -23.12 -1.03
CA GLY A 287 -26.69 -24.55 -0.78
C GLY A 287 -28.14 -24.95 -0.41
N ARG A 288 -29.03 -23.98 -0.17
CA ARG A 288 -30.42 -24.19 0.30
C ARG A 288 -31.48 -24.02 -0.79
N GLY A 289 -31.09 -23.65 -2.01
CA GLY A 289 -31.98 -23.47 -3.16
C GLY A 289 -31.30 -22.74 -4.32
N PRO A 290 -31.82 -22.83 -5.56
CA PRO A 290 -31.16 -22.27 -6.72
C PRO A 290 -31.18 -20.73 -6.69
N THR A 291 -30.00 -20.14 -6.53
CA THR A 291 -29.78 -18.69 -6.67
C THR A 291 -28.59 -18.42 -7.59
N TYR A 292 -28.65 -18.89 -8.84
CA TYR A 292 -27.62 -18.62 -9.85
C TYR A 292 -27.30 -17.13 -9.99
N ALA A 293 -28.34 -16.29 -9.96
CA ALA A 293 -28.17 -14.84 -10.00
C ALA A 293 -27.29 -14.28 -8.88
N ALA A 294 -27.37 -14.82 -7.65
CA ALA A 294 -26.55 -14.37 -6.53
C ALA A 294 -25.09 -14.79 -6.68
N ASP A 295 -24.84 -16.04 -7.06
CA ASP A 295 -23.49 -16.58 -7.29
C ASP A 295 -22.81 -15.83 -8.45
N PHE A 296 -23.54 -15.57 -9.54
CA PHE A 296 -23.03 -14.85 -10.70
C PHE A 296 -22.86 -13.34 -10.45
N ALA A 297 -23.78 -12.68 -9.73
CA ALA A 297 -23.64 -11.26 -9.40
C ALA A 297 -22.34 -10.97 -8.65
N GLY A 298 -21.90 -11.89 -7.79
CA GLY A 298 -20.61 -11.77 -7.14
C GLY A 298 -19.41 -11.81 -8.09
N ILE A 299 -19.49 -12.59 -9.18
CA ILE A 299 -18.45 -12.61 -10.23
C ILE A 299 -18.42 -11.28 -10.98
N ILE A 300 -19.60 -10.75 -11.36
CA ILE A 300 -19.74 -9.47 -12.06
C ILE A 300 -19.05 -8.35 -11.28
N ILE A 301 -19.39 -8.22 -10.01
CA ILE A 301 -18.84 -7.23 -9.09
C ILE A 301 -17.32 -7.27 -9.14
N LEU A 302 -16.75 -8.42 -8.76
CA LEU A 302 -15.32 -8.60 -8.58
C LEU A 302 -14.51 -8.33 -9.86
N GLN A 303 -15.05 -8.70 -11.03
CA GLN A 303 -14.41 -8.46 -12.32
C GLN A 303 -14.57 -7.00 -12.77
N SER A 304 -15.77 -6.43 -12.63
CA SER A 304 -16.04 -5.04 -13.00
C SER A 304 -15.24 -4.04 -12.16
N ASP A 305 -14.96 -4.36 -10.90
CA ASP A 305 -14.16 -3.51 -10.02
C ASP A 305 -12.70 -3.41 -10.49
N SER A 306 -12.13 -4.53 -10.97
CA SER A 306 -10.77 -4.53 -11.53
C SER A 306 -10.69 -3.81 -12.87
N PHE A 307 -11.75 -3.89 -13.68
CA PHE A 307 -11.87 -3.10 -14.88
C PHE A 307 -11.98 -1.60 -14.57
N ALA A 308 -12.87 -1.21 -13.65
CA ALA A 308 -13.06 0.18 -13.24
C ALA A 308 -11.77 0.77 -12.63
N MET A 309 -11.02 0.00 -11.84
CA MET A 309 -9.68 0.40 -11.37
C MET A 309 -8.71 0.67 -12.52
N THR A 310 -8.76 -0.13 -13.58
CA THR A 310 -7.95 0.09 -14.79
C THR A 310 -8.35 1.40 -15.50
N LEU A 311 -9.64 1.74 -15.51
CA LEU A 311 -10.13 2.99 -16.07
C LEU A 311 -9.67 4.21 -15.26
N VAL A 312 -9.70 4.14 -13.93
CA VAL A 312 -9.16 5.20 -13.06
C VAL A 312 -7.66 5.36 -13.30
N ARG A 313 -6.92 4.24 -13.34
CA ARG A 313 -5.47 4.25 -13.60
C ARG A 313 -5.12 4.94 -14.92
N LYS A 314 -5.88 4.67 -15.98
CA LYS A 314 -5.65 5.26 -17.31
C LYS A 314 -6.25 6.66 -17.46
N ASN A 315 -6.69 7.30 -16.36
CA ASN A 315 -7.32 8.61 -16.35
C ASN A 315 -8.51 8.72 -17.33
N ILE A 316 -9.25 7.61 -17.50
CA ILE A 316 -10.46 7.56 -18.33
C ILE A 316 -11.67 8.00 -17.50
N ILE A 317 -11.74 7.56 -16.24
CA ILE A 317 -12.80 7.94 -15.29
C ILE A 317 -12.19 8.55 -14.02
N SER A 318 -12.95 9.42 -13.35
CA SER A 318 -12.53 10.01 -12.09
C SER A 318 -12.68 9.03 -10.91
N THR A 319 -11.95 9.27 -9.83
CA THR A 319 -12.07 8.48 -8.60
C THR A 319 -13.48 8.52 -7.96
N PRO A 320 -14.17 9.67 -7.88
CA PRO A 320 -15.58 9.69 -7.46
C PRO A 320 -16.49 8.85 -8.35
N THR A 321 -16.28 8.90 -9.67
CA THR A 321 -17.06 8.07 -10.63
C THR A 321 -16.86 6.59 -10.35
N PHE A 322 -15.62 6.17 -10.09
CA PHE A 322 -15.31 4.80 -9.69
C PHE A 322 -16.05 4.39 -8.41
N HIS A 323 -16.03 5.22 -7.37
CA HIS A 323 -16.75 4.92 -6.14
C HIS A 323 -18.26 4.87 -6.32
N GLY A 324 -18.83 5.77 -7.14
CA GLY A 324 -20.24 5.75 -7.50
C GLY A 324 -20.63 4.45 -8.22
N PHE A 325 -19.83 4.02 -9.19
CA PHE A 325 -20.01 2.74 -9.89
C PHE A 325 -19.92 1.54 -8.93
N TYR A 326 -18.91 1.52 -8.06
CA TYR A 326 -18.73 0.44 -7.10
C TYR A 326 -19.86 0.37 -6.06
N LEU A 327 -20.30 1.52 -5.53
CA LEU A 327 -21.45 1.62 -4.62
C LEU A 327 -22.72 1.11 -5.29
N TRP A 328 -22.94 1.50 -6.56
CA TRP A 328 -24.07 1.03 -7.36
C TRP A 328 -24.04 -0.49 -7.53
N ASN A 329 -22.89 -1.07 -7.90
CA ASN A 329 -22.73 -2.52 -8.05
C ASN A 329 -23.08 -3.29 -6.77
N MET A 330 -22.65 -2.78 -5.62
CA MET A 330 -22.97 -3.36 -4.31
C MET A 330 -24.44 -3.20 -3.94
N TRP A 331 -25.05 -2.04 -4.21
CA TRP A 331 -26.46 -1.82 -3.95
C TRP A 331 -27.36 -2.70 -4.82
N HIS A 332 -27.00 -2.84 -6.10
CA HIS A 332 -27.69 -3.72 -7.04
C HIS A 332 -27.70 -5.18 -6.58
N LEU A 333 -26.62 -5.66 -5.96
CA LEU A 333 -26.58 -7.00 -5.37
C LEU A 333 -27.63 -7.18 -4.27
N ALA A 334 -27.76 -6.20 -3.37
CA ALA A 334 -28.77 -6.23 -2.33
C ALA A 334 -30.19 -6.20 -2.93
N PHE A 335 -30.40 -5.42 -3.99
CA PHE A 335 -31.65 -5.40 -4.74
C PHE A 335 -31.99 -6.76 -5.36
N LEU A 336 -31.03 -7.39 -6.04
CA LEU A 336 -31.19 -8.72 -6.65
C LEU A 336 -31.62 -9.76 -5.61
N VAL A 337 -30.96 -9.80 -4.45
CA VAL A 337 -31.26 -10.78 -3.40
C VAL A 337 -32.62 -10.57 -2.77
N GLN A 338 -33.04 -9.32 -2.57
CA GLN A 338 -34.39 -9.02 -2.08
C GLN A 338 -35.47 -9.46 -3.09
N HIS A 339 -35.15 -9.48 -4.38
CA HIS A 339 -36.09 -9.82 -5.45
C HIS A 339 -36.14 -11.32 -5.80
N THR A 340 -34.99 -11.99 -5.93
CA THR A 340 -34.91 -13.44 -6.22
C THR A 340 -35.62 -14.25 -5.13
N SER A 341 -35.34 -13.91 -3.88
CA SER A 341 -35.82 -14.64 -2.71
C SER A 341 -37.24 -14.20 -2.33
N GLY A 342 -37.59 -12.94 -2.60
CA GLY A 342 -38.94 -12.41 -2.40
C GLY A 342 -39.99 -13.21 -3.16
N ARG A 343 -39.82 -13.44 -4.48
CA ARG A 343 -40.83 -14.07 -5.37
C ARG A 343 -41.06 -15.58 -5.13
N MET A 344 -40.05 -16.35 -4.75
CA MET A 344 -40.20 -17.78 -4.46
C MET A 344 -41.06 -18.02 -3.20
N LEU A 345 -41.14 -17.02 -2.31
CA LEU A 345 -41.78 -17.09 -1.00
C LEU A 345 -43.20 -16.50 -0.95
N TRP A 346 -43.69 -15.85 -2.03
CA TRP A 346 -45.08 -15.38 -2.14
C TRP A 346 -46.13 -16.52 -2.09
N LYS A 347 -45.69 -17.78 -2.14
CA LYS A 347 -46.54 -18.98 -2.13
C LYS A 347 -46.65 -19.68 -0.76
N PHE A 348 -45.95 -19.23 0.28
CA PHE A 348 -45.97 -19.85 1.61
C PHE A 348 -46.58 -18.94 2.69
N ALA A 349 -47.23 -19.56 3.68
CA ALA A 349 -48.18 -18.93 4.61
C ALA A 349 -47.58 -18.01 5.69
N ASP A 350 -46.26 -17.79 5.78
CA ASP A 350 -45.64 -17.02 6.87
C ASP A 350 -44.77 -15.87 6.36
N ARG A 351 -45.43 -14.86 5.77
CA ARG A 351 -44.82 -13.72 5.04
C ARG A 351 -43.79 -12.93 5.87
N THR A 352 -43.98 -12.83 7.18
CA THR A 352 -43.20 -11.94 8.05
C THR A 352 -41.86 -12.56 8.46
N THR A 353 -41.86 -13.85 8.81
CA THR A 353 -40.68 -14.59 9.30
C THR A 353 -39.60 -14.71 8.21
N TYR A 354 -40.01 -15.05 6.99
CA TYR A 354 -39.12 -15.18 5.85
C TYR A 354 -38.54 -13.85 5.37
N TRP A 355 -39.35 -12.78 5.37
CA TRP A 355 -38.86 -11.45 5.04
C TRP A 355 -37.79 -10.98 6.03
N LEU A 356 -37.99 -11.22 7.34
CA LEU A 356 -37.00 -10.94 8.37
C LEU A 356 -35.71 -11.77 8.18
N GLU A 357 -35.81 -13.05 7.87
CA GLU A 357 -34.63 -13.90 7.62
C GLU A 357 -33.81 -13.42 6.40
N MET A 358 -34.50 -12.96 5.35
CA MET A 358 -33.87 -12.38 4.16
C MET A 358 -33.15 -11.06 4.49
N GLN A 359 -33.77 -10.16 5.26
CA GLN A 359 -33.14 -8.91 5.71
C GLN A 359 -31.96 -9.20 6.65
N MET A 360 -32.06 -10.20 7.51
CA MET A 360 -30.96 -10.61 8.39
C MET A 360 -29.80 -11.18 7.60
N THR A 361 -30.03 -12.00 6.57
CA THR A 361 -28.95 -12.54 5.73
C THR A 361 -28.31 -11.46 4.85
N THR A 362 -29.11 -10.51 4.35
CA THR A 362 -28.64 -9.45 3.45
C THR A 362 -27.98 -8.28 4.19
N TRP A 363 -28.44 -7.92 5.38
CA TRP A 363 -27.94 -6.73 6.10
C TRP A 363 -27.48 -7.05 7.52
N GLY A 364 -28.27 -7.80 8.28
CA GLY A 364 -27.98 -8.10 9.69
C GLY A 364 -26.64 -8.83 9.89
N VAL A 365 -26.44 -9.96 9.21
CA VAL A 365 -25.22 -10.79 9.28
C VAL A 365 -24.00 -10.01 8.78
N PRO A 366 -24.01 -9.37 7.60
CA PRO A 366 -22.89 -8.55 7.15
C PRO A 366 -22.48 -7.42 8.11
N VAL A 367 -23.44 -6.71 8.71
CA VAL A 367 -23.18 -5.66 9.70
C VAL A 367 -22.63 -6.25 11.00
N ALA A 368 -23.18 -7.36 11.47
CA ALA A 368 -22.68 -8.04 12.65
C ALA A 368 -21.27 -8.61 12.44
N VAL A 369 -20.95 -9.19 11.28
CA VAL A 369 -19.57 -9.57 10.92
C VAL A 369 -18.66 -8.35 11.01
N TYR A 370 -19.06 -7.21 10.43
CA TYR A 370 -18.27 -5.98 10.49
C TYR A 370 -18.01 -5.52 11.94
N LEU A 371 -19.04 -5.50 12.79
CA LEU A 371 -18.93 -5.12 14.20
C LEU A 371 -18.07 -6.09 15.00
N LEU A 372 -18.26 -7.40 14.83
CA LEU A 372 -17.45 -8.42 15.50
C LEU A 372 -15.98 -8.33 15.08
N ARG A 373 -15.70 -8.09 13.80
CA ARG A 373 -14.35 -7.81 13.28
C ARG A 373 -13.78 -6.54 13.90
N PHE A 374 -14.60 -5.50 14.09
CA PHE A 374 -14.19 -4.26 14.76
C PHE A 374 -13.80 -4.50 16.22
N PHE A 375 -14.51 -5.39 16.94
CA PHE A 375 -14.19 -5.80 18.31
C PHE A 375 -13.09 -6.87 18.41
N GLY A 376 -12.42 -7.22 17.30
CA GLY A 376 -11.22 -8.05 17.31
C GLY A 376 -11.42 -9.53 17.02
N LEU A 377 -12.60 -9.96 16.58
CA LEU A 377 -12.78 -11.35 16.15
C LEU A 377 -12.04 -11.66 14.84
N SER A 378 -11.58 -12.90 14.73
CA SER A 378 -11.02 -13.40 13.47
C SER A 378 -12.12 -13.57 12.41
N LYS A 379 -11.77 -13.42 11.14
CA LYS A 379 -12.71 -13.67 10.03
C LYS A 379 -13.26 -15.10 10.02
N TYR A 380 -12.46 -16.07 10.48
CA TYR A 380 -12.88 -17.46 10.68
C TYR A 380 -13.92 -17.58 11.80
N GLY A 381 -13.70 -16.91 12.93
CA GLY A 381 -14.67 -16.87 14.02
C GLY A 381 -16.03 -16.32 13.60
N CYS A 382 -16.01 -15.24 12.81
CA CYS A 382 -17.22 -14.65 12.27
C CYS A 382 -17.95 -15.60 11.31
N TRP A 383 -17.29 -16.27 10.38
CA TRP A 383 -18.01 -17.08 9.39
C TRP A 383 -18.34 -18.50 9.85
N VAL A 384 -17.48 -19.14 10.65
CA VAL A 384 -17.73 -20.51 11.14
C VAL A 384 -18.95 -20.56 12.05
N GLY A 385 -19.17 -19.59 12.92
CA GLY A 385 -20.36 -19.59 13.77
C GLY A 385 -21.67 -19.45 12.98
N TYR A 386 -21.65 -18.70 11.86
CA TYR A 386 -22.80 -18.63 10.94
C TYR A 386 -23.00 -19.94 10.18
N MET A 387 -21.92 -20.60 9.75
CA MET A 387 -21.97 -21.95 9.15
C MET A 387 -22.56 -22.99 10.11
N VAL A 388 -22.17 -22.95 11.40
CA VAL A 388 -22.73 -23.84 12.43
C VAL A 388 -24.23 -23.62 12.59
N LYS A 389 -24.71 -22.37 12.62
CA LYS A 389 -26.15 -22.09 12.61
C LYS A 389 -26.83 -22.73 11.40
N ILE A 390 -26.22 -22.61 10.22
CA ILE A 390 -26.80 -23.17 8.99
C ILE A 390 -26.94 -24.69 9.08
N LEU A 391 -25.97 -25.39 9.68
CA LEU A 391 -26.04 -26.84 9.91
C LEU A 391 -27.11 -27.22 10.94
N LEU A 392 -27.35 -26.40 11.96
CA LEU A 392 -28.36 -26.65 12.99
C LEU A 392 -29.80 -26.49 12.46
N ASP A 393 -30.04 -25.57 11.52
CA ASP A 393 -31.36 -25.43 10.87
C ASP A 393 -31.70 -26.65 9.99
N ILE A 394 -30.69 -27.33 9.43
CA ILE A 394 -30.88 -28.49 8.54
C ILE A 394 -31.49 -29.69 9.30
N ASN A 395 -31.25 -29.77 10.62
CA ASN A 395 -31.54 -30.96 11.42
C ASN A 395 -32.64 -30.79 12.49
N SER A 396 -33.34 -29.65 12.59
CA SER A 396 -34.24 -29.41 13.75
C SER A 396 -35.60 -28.78 13.44
N THR A 397 -36.56 -28.99 14.37
CA THR A 397 -37.89 -28.34 14.47
C THR A 397 -37.83 -26.84 14.80
N TRP A 398 -36.63 -26.23 14.83
CA TRP A 398 -36.41 -24.83 15.22
C TRP A 398 -36.70 -23.80 14.12
N GLN A 399 -37.17 -24.22 12.94
CA GLN A 399 -37.39 -23.37 11.76
C GLN A 399 -38.20 -22.08 12.06
N HIS A 400 -39.04 -22.09 13.09
CA HIS A 400 -39.95 -20.98 13.43
C HIS A 400 -39.43 -20.02 14.53
N LYS A 401 -38.27 -20.31 15.17
CA LYS A 401 -37.68 -19.48 16.26
C LYS A 401 -36.27 -18.95 15.92
N THR A 402 -35.89 -19.02 14.66
CA THR A 402 -34.51 -18.89 14.13
C THR A 402 -33.87 -17.51 14.27
N TRP A 403 -34.65 -16.42 14.32
CA TRP A 403 -34.10 -15.06 14.35
C TRP A 403 -33.37 -14.71 15.66
N LEU A 404 -33.74 -15.35 16.80
CA LEU A 404 -33.06 -15.23 18.09
C LEU A 404 -31.91 -16.23 18.30
N ALA A 405 -31.98 -17.41 17.65
CA ALA A 405 -30.95 -18.43 17.76
C ALA A 405 -29.64 -18.02 17.05
N CYS A 406 -29.74 -17.28 15.95
CA CYS A 406 -28.60 -16.74 15.20
C CYS A 406 -27.65 -15.92 16.10
N PRO A 407 -28.07 -14.82 16.75
CA PRO A 407 -27.17 -14.04 17.61
C PRO A 407 -26.60 -14.85 18.78
N VAL A 408 -27.36 -15.79 19.35
CA VAL A 408 -26.94 -16.53 20.55
C VAL A 408 -25.88 -17.59 20.23
N VAL A 409 -26.09 -18.44 19.23
CA VAL A 409 -25.09 -19.43 18.79
C VAL A 409 -23.83 -18.71 18.32
N TRP A 410 -24.01 -17.60 17.62
CA TRP A 410 -22.91 -16.82 17.07
C TRP A 410 -22.13 -16.07 18.15
N ALA A 411 -22.82 -15.49 19.15
CA ALA A 411 -22.21 -14.89 20.32
C ALA A 411 -21.53 -15.92 21.22
N ALA A 412 -22.11 -17.12 21.39
CA ALA A 412 -21.50 -18.21 22.15
C ALA A 412 -20.23 -18.73 21.47
N TRP A 413 -20.25 -18.88 20.13
CA TRP A 413 -19.05 -19.23 19.37
C TRP A 413 -17.99 -18.12 19.40
N ALA A 414 -18.42 -16.87 19.26
CA ALA A 414 -17.56 -15.69 19.38
C ALA A 414 -16.90 -15.61 20.77
N LEU A 415 -17.67 -15.87 21.82
CA LEU A 415 -17.21 -15.92 23.21
C LEU A 415 -16.28 -17.13 23.42
N GLY A 416 -16.64 -18.30 22.92
CA GLY A 416 -15.82 -19.51 22.99
C GLY A 416 -14.47 -19.34 22.29
N GLN A 417 -14.44 -18.73 21.09
CA GLN A 417 -13.19 -18.35 20.42
C GLN A 417 -12.39 -17.36 21.26
N ARG A 418 -13.05 -16.31 21.79
CA ARG A 418 -12.41 -15.29 22.63
C ARG A 418 -11.79 -15.89 23.89
N LEU A 419 -12.46 -16.86 24.51
CA LEU A 419 -12.00 -17.53 25.73
C LEU A 419 -10.91 -18.57 25.44
N SER A 420 -11.00 -19.30 24.33
CA SER A 420 -10.07 -20.40 23.99
C SER A 420 -8.77 -19.95 23.34
N MET A 421 -8.83 -19.00 22.40
CA MET A 421 -7.66 -18.57 21.63
C MET A 421 -7.18 -17.16 22.02
N GLY A 422 -7.80 -16.54 23.03
CA GLY A 422 -7.61 -15.14 23.33
C GLY A 422 -7.94 -14.26 22.11
N TYR A 423 -7.41 -13.05 22.09
CA TYR A 423 -7.42 -12.28 20.85
C TYR A 423 -6.40 -12.87 19.87
N VAL A 424 -6.85 -13.73 18.95
CA VAL A 424 -6.11 -14.01 17.71
C VAL A 424 -6.25 -12.77 16.83
N PHE A 425 -5.56 -11.71 17.21
CA PHE A 425 -5.50 -10.48 16.42
C PHE A 425 -4.60 -10.73 15.22
N GLU A 426 -5.16 -10.55 14.03
CA GLU A 426 -4.39 -9.88 13.00
C GLU A 426 -4.27 -8.41 13.47
N TYR A 427 -3.18 -8.06 14.15
CA TYR A 427 -2.93 -6.69 14.62
C TYR A 427 -2.73 -5.79 13.39
N ARG A 428 -3.83 -5.23 12.88
CA ARG A 428 -3.81 -4.26 11.78
C ARG A 428 -3.52 -2.89 12.36
N VAL A 429 -2.25 -2.55 12.38
CA VAL A 429 -1.81 -1.17 12.64
C VAL A 429 -2.34 -0.29 11.51
N ARG A 430 -3.24 0.62 11.85
CA ARG A 430 -3.75 1.60 10.87
C ARG A 430 -2.76 2.75 10.82
N ARG A 431 -2.14 2.96 9.67
CA ARG A 431 -1.30 4.12 9.40
C ARG A 431 -2.19 5.35 9.22
N PHE A 432 -1.84 6.48 9.82
CA PHE A 432 -2.61 7.72 9.63
C PHE A 432 -2.22 8.44 8.33
N LEU A 433 -0.93 8.64 8.09
CA LEU A 433 -0.43 9.29 6.87
C LEU A 433 -0.53 8.30 5.70
N GLU A 434 -1.24 8.65 4.64
CA GLU A 434 -1.33 7.84 3.41
C GLU A 434 -0.85 8.64 2.20
N GLY A 435 -0.22 7.94 1.25
CA GLY A 435 0.41 8.57 0.08
C GLY A 435 -0.59 9.43 -0.70
N GLY A 436 -0.11 10.56 -1.21
CA GLY A 436 -0.90 11.43 -2.09
C GLY A 436 -1.77 12.50 -1.42
N ARG A 437 -1.80 12.62 -0.07
CA ARG A 437 -2.46 13.75 0.61
C ARG A 437 -1.83 14.17 1.92
N SER A 438 -1.96 15.46 2.22
CA SER A 438 -1.57 16.05 3.49
C SER A 438 -2.70 15.93 4.53
N LYS A 439 -2.37 15.43 5.72
CA LYS A 439 -3.26 15.31 6.88
C LYS A 439 -2.68 16.13 8.04
N PRO A 440 -3.53 16.76 8.89
CA PRO A 440 -3.05 17.56 10.01
C PRO A 440 -2.47 16.65 11.12
N LEU A 441 -1.26 16.96 11.58
CA LEU A 441 -0.62 16.37 12.75
C LEU A 441 -0.52 17.42 13.85
N VAL A 442 -1.07 17.12 15.04
CA VAL A 442 -1.05 18.03 16.19
C VAL A 442 0.25 17.84 16.97
N LEU A 443 0.99 18.93 17.20
CA LEU A 443 2.22 18.91 18.00
C LEU A 443 1.86 18.70 19.47
N LYS A 444 2.34 17.60 20.06
CA LYS A 444 2.14 17.25 21.47
C LYS A 444 3.28 17.72 22.36
N GLY A 445 4.52 17.63 21.86
CA GLY A 445 5.70 17.96 22.65
C GLY A 445 6.89 18.31 21.77
N ARG A 446 7.81 19.08 22.34
CA ARG A 446 9.08 19.46 21.74
C ARG A 446 10.16 19.34 22.80
N GLU A 447 11.16 18.54 22.50
CA GLU A 447 12.32 18.31 23.36
C GLU A 447 13.59 18.72 22.61
N ARG A 448 14.51 19.40 23.30
CA ARG A 448 15.81 19.75 22.72
C ARG A 448 16.80 18.63 23.08
N VAL A 449 17.26 17.88 22.07
CA VAL A 449 18.15 16.73 22.26
C VAL A 449 19.62 17.15 22.27
N THR A 450 19.99 18.06 21.37
CA THR A 450 21.36 18.62 21.28
C THR A 450 21.31 20.14 21.11
N ARG A 451 22.45 20.80 20.88
CA ARG A 451 22.45 22.25 20.65
C ARG A 451 21.55 22.64 19.48
N SER A 452 21.57 21.88 18.39
CA SER A 452 20.78 22.17 17.18
C SER A 452 19.66 21.18 16.90
N LEU A 453 19.63 19.98 17.50
CA LEU A 453 18.61 18.97 17.21
C LEU A 453 17.45 19.01 18.22
N TYR A 454 16.23 19.01 17.69
CA TYR A 454 14.99 18.98 18.45
C TYR A 454 14.15 17.76 18.03
N LEU A 455 13.64 17.05 19.02
CA LEU A 455 12.67 15.98 18.83
C LEU A 455 11.26 16.58 18.91
N LEU A 456 10.51 16.50 17.82
CA LEU A 456 9.11 16.91 17.76
C LEU A 456 8.23 15.67 17.82
N SER A 457 7.33 15.64 18.81
CA SER A 457 6.41 14.54 19.05
C SER A 457 5.00 14.97 18.70
N PHE A 458 4.41 14.31 17.71
CA PHE A 458 3.05 14.54 17.25
C PHE A 458 2.10 13.47 17.77
N GLU A 459 0.86 13.88 18.06
CA GLU A 459 -0.19 12.99 18.51
C GLU A 459 -0.79 12.22 17.32
N MET A 460 -0.88 10.89 17.47
CA MET A 460 -1.61 10.04 16.53
C MET A 460 -3.08 9.97 16.93
N PRO A 461 -4.02 10.12 15.97
CA PRO A 461 -5.44 9.93 16.25
C PRO A 461 -5.73 8.52 16.79
N ALA A 462 -6.76 8.41 17.65
CA ALA A 462 -7.12 7.16 18.29
C ALA A 462 -7.32 6.02 17.27
N GLY A 463 -6.64 4.90 17.52
CA GLY A 463 -6.67 3.71 16.65
C GLY A 463 -5.70 3.75 15.47
N TYR A 464 -4.88 4.79 15.34
CA TYR A 464 -3.80 4.88 14.36
C TYR A 464 -2.41 4.81 15.02
N ALA A 465 -1.41 4.45 14.22
CA ALA A 465 0.00 4.51 14.57
C ALA A 465 0.79 5.26 13.50
N CYS A 466 2.07 5.55 13.79
CA CYS A 466 3.01 6.17 12.87
C CYS A 466 2.93 5.53 11.47
N GLY A 467 3.02 4.20 11.46
CA GLY A 467 2.91 3.30 10.31
C GLY A 467 3.97 3.52 9.23
N MET A 468 4.93 4.44 9.41
CA MET A 468 5.99 4.70 8.43
C MET A 468 7.06 3.61 8.48
N MET A 469 7.29 2.93 7.36
CA MET A 469 8.28 1.86 7.29
C MET A 469 9.69 2.44 7.10
N PRO A 470 10.76 1.78 7.56
CA PRO A 470 12.12 2.28 7.35
C PRO A 470 12.44 2.47 5.86
N GLY A 471 13.09 3.59 5.53
CA GLY A 471 13.30 4.09 4.17
C GLY A 471 12.22 5.05 3.67
N GLN A 472 11.04 5.04 4.30
CA GLN A 472 9.97 5.99 4.01
C GLN A 472 10.09 7.26 4.86
N HIS A 473 9.74 8.40 4.27
CA HIS A 473 9.69 9.70 4.93
C HIS A 473 8.34 10.39 4.70
N CYS A 474 7.97 11.33 5.58
CA CYS A 474 6.83 12.20 5.37
C CYS A 474 7.31 13.55 4.82
N ARG A 475 6.41 14.30 4.18
CA ARG A 475 6.62 15.70 3.81
C ARG A 475 5.77 16.55 4.73
N LEU A 476 6.39 17.51 5.40
CA LEU A 476 5.68 18.55 6.13
C LEU A 476 5.50 19.78 5.23
N LEU A 477 4.30 20.32 5.24
CA LEU A 477 3.96 21.60 4.62
C LEU A 477 4.04 22.68 5.69
N THR A 478 4.99 23.60 5.52
CA THR A 478 5.20 24.75 6.41
C THR A 478 4.90 26.04 5.64
N PRO A 479 4.29 27.06 6.27
CA PRO A 479 4.13 28.37 5.64
C PRO A 479 5.45 28.92 5.09
N ASN A 480 5.40 29.51 3.91
CA ASN A 480 6.59 30.06 3.27
C ASN A 480 6.94 31.45 3.82
N ILE A 481 7.86 31.50 4.77
CA ILE A 481 8.37 32.78 5.32
C ILE A 481 9.16 33.62 4.30
N SER A 482 9.56 33.03 3.18
CA SER A 482 10.31 33.72 2.11
C SER A 482 9.43 34.20 0.95
N LYS A 483 8.11 34.10 1.08
CA LYS A 483 7.16 34.49 0.03
C LYS A 483 7.37 35.96 -0.38
N GLY A 484 7.48 36.20 -1.68
CA GLY A 484 7.73 37.54 -2.24
C GLY A 484 9.18 38.05 -2.14
N MET A 485 10.10 37.28 -1.54
CA MET A 485 11.53 37.62 -1.54
C MET A 485 12.21 37.06 -2.77
N ARG A 486 12.93 37.91 -3.54
CA ARG A 486 13.65 37.48 -4.75
C ARG A 486 14.89 36.62 -4.47
N SER A 487 15.51 36.79 -3.31
CA SER A 487 16.72 36.08 -2.92
C SER A 487 16.64 35.58 -1.47
N TRP A 488 17.30 34.47 -1.18
CA TRP A 488 17.43 33.91 0.16
C TRP A 488 18.83 33.30 0.36
N ASN A 489 19.53 33.65 1.44
CA ASN A 489 20.91 33.27 1.72
C ASN A 489 21.86 33.54 0.53
N GLY A 490 21.69 34.67 -0.15
CA GLY A 490 22.51 35.06 -1.31
C GLY A 490 22.21 34.32 -2.61
N MET A 491 21.24 33.40 -2.62
CA MET A 491 20.81 32.62 -3.79
C MET A 491 19.44 33.08 -4.29
N GLU A 492 19.13 32.85 -5.57
CA GLU A 492 17.81 33.11 -6.14
C GLU A 492 16.72 32.26 -5.45
N ASN A 493 15.59 32.88 -5.12
CA ASN A 493 14.50 32.20 -4.45
C ASN A 493 13.51 31.58 -5.45
N LEU A 494 13.76 30.32 -5.80
CA LEU A 494 12.87 29.54 -6.69
C LEU A 494 11.47 29.29 -6.10
N GLU A 495 11.28 29.49 -4.79
CA GLU A 495 10.02 29.26 -4.09
C GLU A 495 9.29 30.58 -3.74
N MET A 496 9.59 31.71 -4.41
CA MET A 496 9.05 33.02 -4.02
C MET A 496 7.51 33.14 -4.14
N ASP A 497 6.91 32.40 -5.08
CA ASP A 497 5.46 32.43 -5.34
C ASP A 497 4.69 31.37 -4.53
N ALA A 498 5.40 30.41 -3.92
CA ALA A 498 4.78 29.32 -3.18
C ALA A 498 4.16 29.82 -1.87
N SER A 499 2.92 29.42 -1.56
CA SER A 499 2.30 29.67 -0.25
C SER A 499 2.96 28.84 0.84
N ASP A 500 3.24 27.58 0.55
CA ASP A 500 3.71 26.58 1.49
C ASP A 500 4.97 25.88 0.95
N LEU A 501 5.90 25.60 1.85
CA LEU A 501 7.12 24.86 1.59
C LEU A 501 6.93 23.41 1.98
N SER A 502 7.26 22.50 1.07
CA SER A 502 7.26 21.06 1.35
C SER A 502 8.67 20.60 1.68
N ARG A 503 8.86 19.97 2.85
CA ARG A 503 10.16 19.41 3.26
C ARG A 503 10.01 18.00 3.81
N SER A 504 10.93 17.13 3.42
CA SER A 504 10.94 15.71 3.83
C SER A 504 11.56 15.53 5.20
N TYR A 505 10.91 14.73 6.05
CA TYR A 505 11.37 14.32 7.37
C TYR A 505 11.14 12.82 7.55
N THR A 506 12.16 12.13 8.04
CA THR A 506 12.05 10.71 8.34
C THR A 506 11.65 10.53 9.80
N PRO A 507 10.53 9.85 10.08
CA PRO A 507 10.12 9.61 11.46
C PRO A 507 11.09 8.66 12.14
N THR A 508 11.43 8.98 13.37
CA THR A 508 12.23 8.12 14.24
C THR A 508 11.35 7.17 15.04
N SER A 509 10.03 7.37 15.13
CA SER A 509 9.18 6.41 15.84
C SER A 509 8.96 5.12 15.03
N PRO A 510 8.95 3.93 15.67
CA PRO A 510 8.61 2.68 15.00
C PRO A 510 7.23 2.75 14.30
N PRO A 511 6.99 1.95 13.23
CA PRO A 511 5.70 1.86 12.54
C PRO A 511 4.51 1.62 13.49
N ASP A 512 4.70 0.81 14.52
CA ASP A 512 3.63 0.44 15.47
C ASP A 512 3.42 1.49 16.58
N SER A 513 4.22 2.57 16.61
CA SER A 513 4.15 3.57 17.67
C SER A 513 2.89 4.43 17.61
N LYS A 514 2.30 4.70 18.78
CA LYS A 514 1.20 5.67 18.95
C LYS A 514 1.67 7.13 18.95
N THR A 515 2.97 7.36 18.85
CA THR A 515 3.57 8.70 18.67
C THR A 515 4.21 8.78 17.30
N PHE A 516 4.11 9.96 16.68
CA PHE A 516 4.84 10.27 15.46
C PHE A 516 5.96 11.24 15.81
N GLU A 517 7.19 10.74 15.81
CA GLU A 517 8.36 11.50 16.26
C GLU A 517 9.25 11.80 15.06
N ILE A 518 9.67 13.07 14.93
CA ILE A 518 10.68 13.48 13.95
C ILE A 518 11.78 14.24 14.66
N LEU A 519 13.02 14.00 14.22
CA LEU A 519 14.18 14.75 14.68
C LEU A 519 14.49 15.85 13.66
N VAL A 520 14.43 17.10 14.09
CA VAL A 520 14.63 18.28 13.24
C VAL A 520 15.87 19.03 13.68
N LYS A 521 16.77 19.31 12.73
CA LYS A 521 17.90 20.22 12.96
C LYS A 521 17.44 21.67 12.78
N HIS A 522 17.61 22.47 13.82
CA HIS A 522 17.33 23.89 13.80
C HIS A 522 18.49 24.64 13.14
N TYR A 523 18.18 25.40 12.09
CA TYR A 523 19.12 26.30 11.41
C TYR A 523 18.71 27.75 11.71
N PRO A 524 19.16 28.32 12.85
CA PRO A 524 18.85 29.70 13.21
C PRO A 524 19.48 30.69 12.22
N LYS A 525 19.02 31.94 12.27
CA LYS A 525 19.68 33.05 11.57
C LYS A 525 21.06 33.27 12.18
N ASP A 526 22.08 33.28 11.33
CA ASP A 526 23.47 33.42 11.75
C ASP A 526 24.25 34.13 10.64
N GLU A 527 24.57 35.41 10.87
CA GLU A 527 25.24 36.29 9.91
C GLU A 527 26.63 35.76 9.51
N ASP A 528 27.29 34.98 10.36
CA ASP A 528 28.64 34.47 10.16
C ASP A 528 28.67 33.08 9.49
N SER A 529 27.53 32.37 9.44
CA SER A 529 27.44 30.97 8.97
C SER A 529 27.48 30.78 7.46
N GLY A 530 27.53 31.86 6.67
CA GLY A 530 27.28 31.88 5.23
C GLY A 530 25.79 31.73 4.85
N PHE A 531 24.90 31.48 5.82
CA PHE A 531 23.46 31.37 5.65
C PHE A 531 22.72 32.34 6.60
N PRO A 532 22.85 33.66 6.38
CA PRO A 532 22.40 34.70 7.32
C PRO A 532 20.91 34.65 7.67
N GLN A 533 20.07 34.19 6.75
CA GLN A 533 18.62 34.12 6.94
C GLN A 533 18.15 32.77 7.53
N GLY A 534 19.05 31.81 7.75
CA GLY A 534 18.75 30.52 8.36
C GLY A 534 17.90 29.61 7.47
N GLY A 535 17.32 28.58 8.08
CA GLY A 535 16.52 27.55 7.42
C GLY A 535 15.01 27.79 7.55
N ARG A 536 14.33 28.01 6.42
CA ARG A 536 12.90 28.36 6.35
C ARG A 536 11.98 27.45 7.18
N ALA A 537 11.94 26.16 6.82
CA ALA A 537 11.05 25.20 7.46
C ALA A 537 11.49 24.84 8.90
N SER A 538 12.80 24.78 9.15
CA SER A 538 13.31 24.49 10.50
C SER A 538 12.97 25.61 11.48
N THR A 539 13.07 26.87 11.07
CA THR A 539 12.71 28.02 11.90
C THR A 539 11.21 28.01 12.20
N TYR A 540 10.35 27.77 11.21
CA TYR A 540 8.91 27.64 11.46
C TYR A 540 8.58 26.52 12.46
N LEU A 541 9.13 25.32 12.26
CA LEU A 541 8.86 24.16 13.11
C LEU A 541 9.35 24.33 14.55
N ILE A 542 10.44 25.08 14.76
CA ILE A 542 11.07 25.23 16.07
C ILE A 542 10.65 26.52 16.78
N GLU A 543 10.42 27.62 16.08
CA GLU A 543 10.11 28.92 16.69
C GLU A 543 8.60 29.24 16.67
N GLU A 544 7.91 28.90 15.58
CA GLU A 544 6.51 29.33 15.37
C GLU A 544 5.47 28.25 15.73
N LEU A 545 5.78 26.97 15.50
CA LEU A 545 4.84 25.87 15.78
C LEU A 545 4.73 25.61 17.29
N LYS A 546 3.60 26.01 17.89
CA LYS A 546 3.31 25.82 19.32
C LYS A 546 2.64 24.48 19.60
N VAL A 547 2.82 23.96 20.81
CA VAL A 547 2.11 22.76 21.28
C VAL A 547 0.60 22.98 21.18
N GLY A 548 -0.12 22.01 20.62
CA GLY A 548 -1.55 22.09 20.30
C GLY A 548 -1.87 22.63 18.89
N MET A 549 -0.90 23.25 18.20
CA MET A 549 -1.06 23.59 16.78
C MET A 549 -0.84 22.36 15.90
N HIS A 550 -1.35 22.40 14.67
CA HIS A 550 -1.16 21.35 13.69
C HIS A 550 -0.27 21.79 12.52
N VAL A 551 0.46 20.84 11.95
CA VAL A 551 1.16 20.96 10.68
C VAL A 551 0.58 19.96 9.69
N LEU A 552 0.50 20.32 8.41
CA LEU A 552 0.04 19.40 7.38
C LEU A 552 1.19 18.46 6.97
N ALA A 553 0.94 17.16 7.02
CA ALA A 553 1.92 16.12 6.73
C ALA A 553 1.39 15.14 5.68
N ALA A 554 2.19 14.84 4.65
CA ALA A 554 1.87 13.85 3.63
C ALA A 554 2.90 12.70 3.65
N GLY A 555 2.49 11.47 3.36
CA GLY A 555 3.40 10.33 3.29
C GLY A 555 2.64 9.01 3.35
N PRO A 556 3.27 7.87 3.06
CA PRO A 556 4.71 7.73 2.87
C PRO A 556 5.20 8.21 1.51
N HIS A 557 6.38 8.81 1.53
CA HIS A 557 7.24 9.04 0.38
C HIS A 557 8.54 8.25 0.57
N GLY A 558 9.29 8.04 -0.51
CA GLY A 558 10.49 7.20 -0.47
C GLY A 558 10.17 5.70 -0.52
N GLN A 559 11.17 4.92 -0.87
CA GLN A 559 11.06 3.48 -0.98
C GLN A 559 11.39 2.84 0.37
N ARG A 560 10.69 1.74 0.66
CA ARG A 560 10.98 0.95 1.86
C ARG A 560 12.30 0.22 1.64
N ILE A 561 13.19 0.29 2.62
CA ILE A 561 14.50 -0.40 2.55
C ILE A 561 14.54 -1.65 3.44
N TYR A 562 13.79 -1.68 4.54
CA TYR A 562 13.79 -2.78 5.50
C TYR A 562 12.44 -3.51 5.54
N PHE A 563 12.44 -4.81 5.28
CA PHE A 563 11.24 -5.64 5.12
C PHE A 563 10.85 -6.44 6.38
N GLY A 564 11.63 -6.37 7.45
CA GLY A 564 11.49 -7.21 8.63
C GLY A 564 12.27 -8.51 8.49
N ASN A 565 12.49 -9.22 9.60
CA ASN A 565 13.23 -10.49 9.64
C ASN A 565 14.66 -10.39 9.07
N GLY A 566 15.29 -9.23 9.19
CA GLY A 566 16.62 -8.96 8.63
C GLY A 566 16.65 -8.73 7.11
N PHE A 567 15.51 -8.74 6.40
CA PHE A 567 15.53 -8.57 4.95
C PHE A 567 15.61 -7.10 4.54
N PHE A 568 16.54 -6.78 3.64
CA PHE A 568 16.69 -5.46 3.01
C PHE A 568 16.55 -5.54 1.50
N GLU A 569 15.98 -4.48 0.91
CA GLU A 569 16.02 -4.23 -0.54
C GLU A 569 17.04 -3.13 -0.80
N VAL A 570 18.20 -3.50 -1.34
CA VAL A 570 19.31 -2.57 -1.66
C VAL A 570 19.03 -1.86 -2.97
N GLU A 571 18.59 -2.62 -3.97
CA GLU A 571 18.21 -2.11 -5.27
C GLU A 571 16.79 -2.56 -5.61
N VAL A 572 16.01 -1.63 -6.14
CA VAL A 572 14.59 -1.85 -6.46
C VAL A 572 14.44 -2.99 -7.45
N GLY A 573 13.63 -3.98 -7.08
CA GLY A 573 13.32 -5.10 -7.96
C GLY A 573 14.38 -6.20 -8.01
N LYS A 574 15.51 -6.05 -7.29
CA LYS A 574 16.47 -7.13 -7.05
C LYS A 574 16.03 -8.01 -5.85
N PRO A 575 16.55 -9.25 -5.74
CA PRO A 575 16.30 -10.09 -4.57
C PRO A 575 16.70 -9.39 -3.27
N LYS A 576 15.88 -9.57 -2.22
CA LYS A 576 16.15 -9.03 -0.89
C LYS A 576 17.34 -9.78 -0.27
N MET A 577 18.25 -9.06 0.37
CA MET A 577 19.40 -9.64 1.09
C MET A 577 19.15 -9.65 2.60
N ARG A 578 19.87 -10.50 3.33
CA ARG A 578 19.84 -10.55 4.80
C ARG A 578 21.26 -10.31 5.34
N PRO A 579 21.63 -9.06 5.66
CA PRO A 579 22.96 -8.73 6.16
C PRO A 579 23.11 -9.16 7.62
N ARG A 580 24.31 -9.58 7.98
CA ARG A 580 24.73 -9.85 9.35
C ARG A 580 25.02 -8.56 10.11
N ILE A 581 25.69 -7.59 9.47
CA ILE A 581 26.02 -6.28 10.06
C ILE A 581 25.52 -5.15 9.16
N CYS A 582 24.94 -4.12 9.77
CA CYS A 582 24.58 -2.87 9.10
C CYS A 582 25.56 -1.75 9.49
N ALA A 583 26.35 -1.28 8.52
CA ALA A 583 27.23 -0.13 8.66
C ALA A 583 26.51 1.15 8.21
N VAL A 584 26.53 2.20 9.02
CA VAL A 584 25.82 3.46 8.79
C VAL A 584 26.82 4.59 8.73
N LEU A 585 26.82 5.36 7.65
CA LEU A 585 27.56 6.62 7.56
C LEU A 585 26.59 7.77 7.33
N ALA A 586 26.40 8.58 8.36
CA ALA A 586 25.41 9.65 8.33
C ALA A 586 26.02 11.03 8.60
N GLY A 587 25.58 12.04 7.84
CA GLY A 587 25.97 13.44 8.01
C GLY A 587 24.83 14.28 8.59
N GLY A 588 25.04 14.91 9.75
CA GLY A 588 24.06 15.82 10.36
C GLY A 588 22.69 15.18 10.61
N SER A 589 21.61 15.79 10.09
CA SER A 589 20.25 15.25 10.19
C SER A 589 20.00 14.00 9.33
N GLY A 590 20.95 13.63 8.47
CA GLY A 590 20.92 12.40 7.67
C GLY A 590 20.97 11.11 8.52
N ILE A 591 21.16 11.20 9.83
CA ILE A 591 21.11 10.04 10.73
C ILE A 591 19.68 9.47 10.89
N THR A 592 18.64 10.27 10.61
CA THR A 592 17.24 9.91 10.88
C THR A 592 16.73 8.65 10.14
N PRO A 593 17.07 8.37 8.87
CA PRO A 593 16.66 7.13 8.21
C PRO A 593 17.31 5.90 8.83
N ALA A 594 18.57 6.00 9.26
CA ALA A 594 19.26 4.92 9.95
C ALA A 594 18.63 4.64 11.33
N ILE A 595 18.27 5.69 12.07
CA ILE A 595 17.55 5.55 13.36
C ILE A 595 16.20 4.85 13.17
N ALA A 596 15.47 5.16 12.09
CA ALA A 596 14.22 4.47 11.79
C ALA A 596 14.42 2.96 11.57
N VAL A 597 15.49 2.56 10.87
CA VAL A 597 15.86 1.14 10.71
C VAL A 597 16.23 0.53 12.05
N ILE A 598 17.13 1.17 12.81
CA ILE A 598 17.61 0.69 14.12
C ILE A 598 16.42 0.45 15.07
N ARG A 599 15.52 1.42 15.20
CA ARG A 599 14.37 1.32 16.12
C ARG A 599 13.35 0.26 15.69
N GLU A 600 13.16 0.02 14.39
CA GLU A 600 12.31 -1.08 13.92
C GLU A 600 12.95 -2.44 14.18
N VAL A 601 14.27 -2.58 13.98
CA VAL A 601 14.99 -3.82 14.29
C VAL A 601 14.96 -4.10 15.80
N GLN A 602 15.13 -3.09 16.65
CA GLN A 602 14.95 -3.21 18.10
C GLN A 602 13.51 -3.59 18.47
N ALA A 603 12.49 -3.01 17.82
CA ALA A 603 11.10 -3.37 18.02
C ALA A 603 10.82 -4.83 17.62
N GLU A 604 11.35 -5.29 16.48
CA GLU A 604 11.27 -6.68 16.04
C GLU A 604 11.94 -7.63 17.02
N ALA A 605 13.15 -7.28 17.46
CA ALA A 605 13.90 -8.03 18.45
C ALA A 605 13.11 -8.23 19.75
N ARG A 606 12.41 -7.19 20.22
CA ARG A 606 11.48 -7.29 21.36
C ARG A 606 10.35 -8.28 21.10
N ARG A 607 9.65 -8.14 19.96
CA ARG A 607 8.51 -9.02 19.61
C ARG A 607 8.91 -10.50 19.58
N LYS A 608 10.11 -10.81 19.08
CA LYS A 608 10.65 -12.18 19.02
C LYS A 608 11.12 -12.72 20.36
N ALA A 609 11.72 -11.89 21.21
CA ALA A 609 12.13 -12.30 22.55
C ALA A 609 10.92 -12.70 23.44
N PHE A 610 9.78 -12.03 23.28
CA PHE A 610 8.53 -12.36 23.97
C PHE A 610 7.72 -13.40 23.21
N LYS A 611 7.98 -14.70 23.46
CA LYS A 611 7.33 -15.85 22.79
C LYS A 611 5.81 -15.72 22.63
N SER A 612 5.10 -15.14 23.60
CA SER A 612 3.62 -15.00 23.56
C SER A 612 3.09 -14.11 22.43
N GLU A 613 3.89 -13.18 21.90
CA GLU A 613 3.51 -12.29 20.81
C GLU A 613 3.88 -12.89 19.44
N ALA A 614 4.98 -13.63 19.35
CA ALA A 614 5.38 -14.40 18.16
C ALA A 614 4.33 -15.44 17.74
N TRP A 615 3.73 -16.16 18.71
CA TRP A 615 2.60 -17.09 18.44
C TRP A 615 1.37 -16.38 17.85
N ARG A 616 1.11 -15.11 18.19
CA ARG A 616 -0.04 -14.34 17.68
C ARG A 616 0.14 -13.90 16.23
N LEU A 617 1.38 -13.68 15.79
CA LEU A 617 1.71 -13.26 14.42
C LEU A 617 2.06 -14.43 13.50
N MET A 618 2.06 -15.67 14.00
CA MET A 618 2.52 -16.87 13.29
C MET A 618 3.90 -16.67 12.66
N ASP A 619 4.79 -15.98 13.37
CA ASP A 619 6.18 -15.74 12.99
C ASP A 619 7.05 -16.79 13.70
N TYR A 620 7.15 -17.98 13.09
CA TYR A 620 7.79 -19.16 13.68
C TYR A 620 9.32 -19.16 13.55
N ASP A 621 9.89 -18.25 12.74
CA ASP A 621 11.32 -18.10 12.55
C ASP A 621 11.90 -17.21 13.67
N ASN A 622 12.38 -17.88 14.73
CA ASN A 622 12.97 -17.27 15.92
C ASN A 622 14.39 -16.68 15.70
N GLU A 623 14.87 -16.59 14.46
CA GLU A 623 16.19 -16.06 14.20
C GLU A 623 16.18 -14.52 14.16
N PHE A 624 17.11 -13.93 14.92
CA PHE A 624 17.45 -12.52 14.80
C PHE A 624 18.23 -12.34 13.51
N GLY A 625 17.77 -11.43 12.65
CA GLY A 625 18.34 -11.28 11.31
C GLY A 625 19.65 -10.49 11.25
N ILE A 626 19.91 -9.64 12.25
CA ILE A 626 21.01 -8.68 12.29
C ILE A 626 21.73 -8.82 13.62
N GLU A 627 23.06 -8.93 13.59
CA GLU A 627 23.91 -9.10 14.77
C GLU A 627 24.31 -7.76 15.40
N ALA A 628 24.61 -6.74 14.60
CA ALA A 628 25.07 -5.45 15.11
C ALA A 628 24.84 -4.29 14.13
N PHE A 629 24.80 -3.08 14.67
CA PHE A 629 24.93 -1.83 13.92
C PHE A 629 26.24 -1.15 14.23
N THR A 630 26.89 -0.63 13.20
CA THR A 630 28.08 0.21 13.32
C THR A 630 27.78 1.56 12.71
N VAL A 631 27.79 2.62 13.51
CA VAL A 631 27.33 3.96 13.12
C VAL A 631 28.47 4.96 13.19
N ILE A 632 28.75 5.63 12.09
CA ILE A 632 29.56 6.84 12.05
C ILE A 632 28.61 8.03 11.83
N HIS A 633 28.57 8.94 12.81
CA HIS A 633 27.76 10.16 12.74
C HIS A 633 28.67 11.39 12.64
N ALA A 634 28.76 11.95 11.43
CA ALA A 634 29.59 13.12 11.15
C ALA A 634 28.82 14.43 11.35
N ASN A 635 29.37 15.33 12.17
CA ASN A 635 28.82 16.65 12.49
C ASN A 635 29.90 17.73 12.40
N ARG A 636 29.48 18.99 12.25
CA ARG A 636 30.42 20.13 12.28
C ARG A 636 30.94 20.44 13.68
N SER A 637 30.12 20.25 14.71
CA SER A 637 30.45 20.46 16.12
C SER A 637 30.17 19.20 16.92
N ALA A 638 30.95 18.95 17.97
CA ALA A 638 30.71 17.86 18.92
C ALA A 638 29.38 18.05 19.68
N GLU A 639 28.94 19.30 19.88
CA GLU A 639 27.68 19.62 20.56
C GLU A 639 26.43 19.23 19.75
N ASP A 640 26.61 18.86 18.47
CA ASP A 640 25.54 18.37 17.60
C ASP A 640 25.43 16.83 17.61
N ALA A 641 26.37 16.12 18.25
CA ALA A 641 26.35 14.67 18.32
C ALA A 641 25.21 14.15 19.21
N LEU A 642 24.59 13.06 18.78
CA LEU A 642 23.50 12.46 19.53
C LEU A 642 24.02 11.73 20.79
N PRO A 643 23.36 11.90 21.95
CA PRO A 643 23.77 11.22 23.17
C PRO A 643 23.54 9.70 23.06
N PRO A 644 24.28 8.88 23.83
CA PRO A 644 24.12 7.42 23.84
C PRO A 644 22.66 6.99 24.07
N SER A 645 21.97 7.67 25.00
CA SER A 645 20.56 7.41 25.35
C SER A 645 19.58 7.53 24.19
N PHE A 646 19.96 8.17 23.08
CA PHE A 646 19.12 8.26 21.89
C PHE A 646 19.14 6.99 21.02
N TYR A 647 20.22 6.21 21.11
CA TYR A 647 20.39 4.93 20.40
C TYR A 647 19.88 3.74 21.22
N ASP A 648 19.89 3.87 22.54
CA ASP A 648 19.44 2.84 23.48
C ASP A 648 17.92 2.70 23.51
N ASP A 649 17.45 1.46 23.66
CA ASP A 649 16.02 1.19 23.89
C ASP A 649 15.74 1.22 25.41
N PRO A 650 15.04 2.25 25.94
CA PRO A 650 14.83 2.40 27.38
C PRO A 650 13.97 1.29 27.99
N SER A 651 13.29 0.49 27.17
CA SER A 651 12.47 -0.63 27.63
C SER A 651 13.27 -1.93 27.89
N GLN A 652 14.55 -1.99 27.49
CA GLN A 652 15.39 -3.17 27.62
C GLN A 652 16.48 -2.96 28.68
N LYS A 653 16.62 -3.91 29.61
CA LYS A 653 17.74 -3.91 30.58
C LYS A 653 19.08 -4.26 29.92
N GLN A 654 19.05 -5.11 28.89
CA GLN A 654 20.20 -5.47 28.06
C GLN A 654 19.77 -5.40 26.61
N GLN A 655 20.53 -4.70 25.79
CA GLN A 655 20.19 -4.49 24.40
C GLN A 655 20.38 -5.77 23.60
N LEU A 656 19.32 -6.20 22.92
CA LEU A 656 19.35 -7.45 22.15
C LEU A 656 20.20 -7.35 20.88
N VAL A 657 20.31 -6.14 20.31
CA VAL A 657 21.12 -5.85 19.13
C VAL A 657 22.11 -4.74 19.49
N PRO A 658 23.42 -5.02 19.61
CA PRO A 658 24.43 -4.02 19.92
C PRO A 658 24.55 -2.95 18.83
N ILE A 659 24.78 -1.71 19.27
CA ILE A 659 25.00 -0.55 18.42
C ILE A 659 26.31 0.11 18.84
N TYR A 660 27.25 0.20 17.89
CA TYR A 660 28.53 0.84 18.08
C TYR A 660 28.53 2.18 17.38
N VAL A 661 28.64 3.28 18.12
CA VAL A 661 28.56 4.64 17.60
C VAL A 661 29.90 5.35 17.72
N ARG A 662 30.36 5.92 16.61
CA ARG A 662 31.53 6.81 16.53
C ARG A 662 31.08 8.16 15.98
N ASN A 663 30.98 9.15 16.85
CA ASN A 663 30.66 10.52 16.46
C ASN A 663 31.93 11.23 16.01
N ILE A 664 31.87 11.92 14.87
CA ILE A 664 33.00 12.64 14.30
C ILE A 664 32.65 14.12 14.19
N ALA A 665 33.43 14.97 14.84
CA ALA A 665 33.33 16.42 14.74
C ALA A 665 34.40 16.97 13.78
N THR A 666 33.97 17.59 12.68
CA THR A 666 34.86 18.04 11.59
C THR A 666 35.22 19.54 11.64
N GLY A 667 34.70 20.31 12.61
CA GLY A 667 34.96 21.75 12.78
C GLY A 667 36.41 22.07 13.19
N ARG A 668 36.77 23.37 13.27
CA ARG A 668 38.12 23.82 13.65
C ARG A 668 38.54 23.15 14.97
N ALA A 669 39.50 22.25 14.87
CA ALA A 669 40.16 21.61 15.99
C ALA A 669 41.03 22.65 16.71
N GLU A 670 40.43 23.44 17.60
CA GLU A 670 41.21 24.10 18.64
C GLU A 670 41.44 23.08 19.76
N ASN A 671 42.61 22.45 19.72
CA ASN A 671 43.35 21.86 20.83
C ASN A 671 42.74 20.73 21.70
N HIS A 672 41.77 19.96 21.23
CA HIS A 672 41.35 18.75 21.96
C HIS A 672 41.38 17.48 21.09
N GLN A 673 42.58 16.89 20.96
CA GLN A 673 42.70 15.44 20.78
C GLN A 673 42.42 14.77 22.12
N GLN A 674 41.15 14.61 22.48
CA GLN A 674 40.76 13.65 23.50
C GLN A 674 39.61 12.81 22.95
N ILE A 675 39.90 11.53 22.72
CA ILE A 675 38.85 10.51 22.60
C ILE A 675 38.26 10.42 24.00
N VAL A 676 37.07 10.97 24.21
CA VAL A 676 36.31 10.73 25.44
C VAL A 676 35.76 9.30 25.33
N GLN A 677 36.44 8.36 25.97
CA GLN A 677 35.98 6.97 26.13
C GLN A 677 35.17 6.88 27.42
N ASN A 678 33.98 6.27 27.38
CA ASN A 678 33.31 5.86 28.60
C ASN A 678 34.05 4.67 29.24
N ASP A 679 34.18 4.73 30.57
CA ASP A 679 35.09 3.97 31.43
C ASP A 679 34.74 2.47 31.64
N ASP A 680 34.15 1.79 30.65
CA ASP A 680 33.87 0.35 30.72
C ASP A 680 34.94 -0.46 29.97
N GLN A 681 36.15 -0.51 30.52
CA GLN A 681 37.33 -1.20 29.97
C GLN A 681 37.28 -2.75 30.00
N ARG A 682 36.16 -3.39 29.64
CA ARG A 682 36.09 -4.87 29.55
C ARG A 682 35.51 -5.46 28.28
N GLU A 683 35.01 -4.65 27.34
CA GLU A 683 34.58 -5.12 26.01
C GLU A 683 35.47 -4.50 24.93
N ALA A 684 35.96 -5.32 24.00
CA ALA A 684 36.97 -4.96 22.98
C ALA A 684 36.53 -3.88 21.96
N GLN A 685 35.34 -3.27 22.12
CA GLN A 685 34.83 -2.18 21.28
C GLN A 685 33.99 -1.20 22.14
N CYS A 686 34.39 0.06 22.15
CA CYS A 686 33.65 1.12 22.84
C CYS A 686 32.29 1.36 22.15
N LYS A 687 31.18 1.26 22.90
CA LYS A 687 29.81 1.41 22.37
C LYS A 687 29.49 2.82 21.86
N TRP A 688 30.08 3.85 22.46
CA TRP A 688 29.88 5.23 22.05
C TRP A 688 31.18 6.00 22.20
N SER A 689 31.59 6.72 21.16
CA SER A 689 32.83 7.50 21.14
C SER A 689 32.66 8.82 20.42
N MET A 690 33.48 9.80 20.79
CA MET A 690 33.61 11.10 20.11
C MET A 690 35.04 11.27 19.60
N GLN A 691 35.18 11.68 18.34
CA GLN A 691 36.46 11.89 17.67
C GLN A 691 36.48 13.24 16.95
N TYR A 692 37.56 14.00 17.14
CA TYR A 692 37.79 15.30 16.51
C TYR A 692 38.76 15.15 15.35
N SER A 693 38.23 14.87 14.16
CA SER A 693 39.05 14.62 12.97
C SER A 693 38.24 14.84 11.70
N LYS A 694 38.95 15.01 10.58
CA LYS A 694 38.32 14.87 9.26
C LYS A 694 37.93 13.42 9.03
N LEU A 695 36.88 13.21 8.25
CA LEU A 695 36.49 11.88 7.80
C LEU A 695 37.48 11.42 6.73
N THR A 696 38.20 10.32 6.97
CA THR A 696 39.17 9.74 6.02
C THR A 696 38.91 8.24 5.84
N LYS A 697 39.59 7.64 4.86
CA LYS A 697 39.51 6.21 4.57
C LYS A 697 39.90 5.35 5.78
N GLU A 698 40.93 5.78 6.49
CA GLU A 698 41.47 5.08 7.66
C GLU A 698 40.45 5.09 8.80
N VAL A 699 39.84 6.25 9.08
CA VAL A 699 38.84 6.39 10.15
C VAL A 699 37.61 5.51 9.89
N ILE A 700 37.18 5.44 8.63
CA ILE A 700 36.06 4.58 8.24
C ILE A 700 36.48 3.11 8.30
N GLY A 701 37.65 2.75 7.78
CA GLY A 701 38.16 1.37 7.80
C GLY A 701 38.40 0.81 9.21
N GLU A 702 38.75 1.66 10.18
CA GLU A 702 38.88 1.28 11.60
C GLU A 702 37.53 1.13 12.31
N ALA A 703 36.52 1.88 11.87
CA ALA A 703 35.21 1.89 12.51
C ALA A 703 34.29 0.81 11.93
N PHE A 704 34.28 0.66 10.61
CA PHE A 704 33.40 -0.25 9.88
C PHE A 704 33.90 -1.70 9.91
N PRO A 705 32.98 -2.67 9.79
CA PRO A 705 33.37 -4.07 9.61
C PRO A 705 34.13 -4.27 8.30
N THR A 706 34.87 -5.38 8.21
CA THR A 706 35.47 -5.82 6.93
C THR A 706 34.37 -6.01 5.88
N PRO A 707 34.55 -5.51 4.65
CA PRO A 707 33.60 -5.71 3.56
C PRO A 707 33.34 -7.20 3.32
N GLY A 708 32.10 -7.54 3.03
CA GLY A 708 31.65 -8.89 2.69
C GLY A 708 30.21 -8.87 2.19
N ASP A 709 29.78 -9.98 1.58
CA ASP A 709 28.44 -10.15 1.01
C ASP A 709 27.31 -10.06 2.07
N ASP A 710 27.67 -10.22 3.35
CA ASP A 710 26.79 -10.13 4.50
C ASP A 710 26.81 -8.76 5.21
N VAL A 711 27.46 -7.74 4.63
CA VAL A 711 27.52 -6.38 5.19
C VAL A 711 26.73 -5.41 4.32
N LEU A 712 25.84 -4.63 4.95
CA LEU A 712 25.06 -3.59 4.29
C LEU A 712 25.50 -2.20 4.74
N CYS A 713 25.81 -1.32 3.80
CA CYS A 713 26.12 0.08 4.05
C CYS A 713 24.90 0.97 3.81
N ILE A 714 24.54 1.80 4.80
CA ILE A 714 23.48 2.82 4.72
C ILE A 714 24.13 4.20 4.82
N LEU A 715 24.02 4.98 3.76
CA LEU A 715 24.57 6.32 3.64
C LEU A 715 23.41 7.33 3.66
N CYS A 716 23.53 8.43 4.40
CA CYS A 716 22.57 9.53 4.28
C CYS A 716 23.13 10.85 4.80
N GLY A 717 22.92 11.95 4.08
CA GLY A 717 23.48 13.25 4.42
C GLY A 717 23.31 14.26 3.30
N PRO A 718 24.03 15.41 3.36
CA PRO A 718 24.05 16.39 2.28
C PRO A 718 24.46 15.76 0.95
N HIS A 719 23.92 16.25 -0.16
CA HIS A 719 24.13 15.66 -1.49
C HIS A 719 25.62 15.48 -1.84
N SER A 720 26.42 16.54 -1.70
CA SER A 720 27.87 16.47 -1.94
C SER A 720 28.61 15.54 -0.98
N PHE A 721 28.15 15.43 0.27
CA PHE A 721 28.72 14.48 1.22
C PHE A 721 28.50 13.03 0.78
N ILE A 722 27.33 12.71 0.24
CA ILE A 722 26.99 11.34 -0.16
C ILE A 722 27.59 10.98 -1.52
N VAL A 723 27.34 11.81 -2.54
CA VAL A 723 27.71 11.52 -3.93
C VAL A 723 29.21 11.73 -4.16
N ASP A 724 29.77 12.83 -3.67
CA ASP A 724 31.15 13.19 -4.00
C ASP A 724 32.17 12.51 -3.06
N PHE A 725 31.76 12.16 -1.84
CA PHE A 725 32.66 11.61 -0.82
C PHE A 725 32.32 10.18 -0.38
N CYS A 726 31.11 9.93 0.13
CA CYS A 726 30.80 8.63 0.74
C CYS A 726 30.74 7.48 -0.27
N GLN A 727 30.00 7.64 -1.38
CA GLN A 727 29.82 6.57 -2.37
C GLN A 727 31.15 6.12 -3.03
N PRO A 728 32.03 7.03 -3.50
CA PRO A 728 33.33 6.63 -4.04
C PRO A 728 34.19 5.91 -3.00
N LEU A 729 34.18 6.40 -1.77
CA LEU A 729 34.99 5.85 -0.69
C LEU A 729 34.53 4.45 -0.27
N MET A 730 33.22 4.20 -0.20
CA MET A 730 32.67 2.87 0.08
C MET A 730 33.04 1.86 -1.00
N LYS A 731 33.01 2.28 -2.27
CA LYS A 731 33.47 1.44 -3.39
C LYS A 731 34.97 1.16 -3.32
N GLU A 732 35.78 2.15 -2.98
CA GLU A 732 37.23 1.99 -2.80
C GLU A 732 37.58 1.05 -1.64
N LEU A 733 36.76 1.06 -0.58
CA LEU A 733 36.88 0.14 0.54
C LEU A 733 36.36 -1.27 0.23
N GLY A 734 35.68 -1.49 -0.91
CA GLY A 734 35.21 -2.81 -1.34
C GLY A 734 33.79 -3.18 -0.89
N PHE A 735 32.97 -2.22 -0.46
CA PHE A 735 31.57 -2.49 -0.12
C PHE A 735 30.70 -2.54 -1.39
N GLU A 736 30.02 -3.66 -1.61
CA GLU A 736 29.14 -3.86 -2.78
C GLU A 736 27.68 -3.47 -2.51
N HIS A 737 27.19 -3.71 -1.29
CA HIS A 737 25.80 -3.47 -0.91
C HIS A 737 25.63 -2.11 -0.24
N ILE A 738 25.20 -1.11 -1.00
CA ILE A 738 25.10 0.29 -0.55
C ILE A 738 23.69 0.84 -0.80
N ILE A 739 23.07 1.40 0.23
CA ILE A 739 21.85 2.21 0.17
C ILE A 739 22.25 3.66 0.45
N ALA A 740 21.88 4.60 -0.41
CA ALA A 740 22.30 6.00 -0.32
C ALA A 740 21.14 6.99 -0.46
#